data_AF-A0AAN9CVF4-F1
#
_entry.id   AF-A0AAN9CVF4-F1
#
_cell.length_a   1.000
_cell.length_b   1.000
_cell.length_c   1.000
_cell.angle_alpha   90.00
_cell.angle_beta   90.00
_cell.angle_gamma   90.00
#
_symmetry.space_group_name_H-M   'P 1'
#
loop_
_entity.id
_entity.type
_entity.pdbx_description
1 polymer ?
#
loop_
_entity_poly.entity_id
_entity_poly.type
_entity_poly.pdbx_seq_one_letter_code
_entity_poly.pdbx_strand_id
1 'polypeptide(L)'
;MATGAGWQHYYNPAGSTSTGKYNSTSTSTSTSTSFPSGLTLEYTQDLHLKMSKKIAQLTKVIYALNTKNDEHEAAIQTLKEAHEEEVQQILSETREKIMQYKSKISDEMDLKRRIQSLEESMELHDRMKRQALTEFETYRQRVEDMQLCTEAQHTQRVVTMSREVEDMRRSFEEKLRSFGQLQAQFEQEKRQALEELRSSHRQEVQDLLRSHQSQNANYNKDQEKLGQLHKAEVDSLTERVEELKQDKKRLVEEYEAKLNKAQAFYERELEAMKRTQQMTAENLLAWKKTEAELRKEFQAQEAALQKTMGKLRSELKRVQEEARESREKSHKMQSSLISAENNIKDLHKQLEEVTKDTEIVEIRQREAECELEASRDRVQQQATEILLKASQIGSLQATQMTHEAVIRDLESEKSRLKDKVLRLEEERGALQNKCQTLDERQRQQVISLEKSLREEKQIYEKELINLRVRYEEDTAHFKDTHSRAVEDLSRKHRAALENTQSISEKEKNRLLSEMEDQFEKERNSLEEQKSLLREELDNIREELSAKLSMANSEVSRLQELVKQGEQGLGSAEGHISNLKDAQKKLLEELDATRARLRETSNLLTALQGEMETQKQQHDAKLISTKEEEKLKMDKMALELELKWTETLRQECKKLREELREEHEENKRSALSQLAQNKDQEMCSARESWQRKVEDLLEQISLLKQSLEMQLSQSQHSLQQLQAQFSQEREHLGQQLQEMELEHQRREQRMREAHCCAVQDMQETRQHDLKELEERLRQQHHMELQTLREAHRQNIETLKQQSEQELQTLRFELEDEGKAMLASLRSELNHLHASAIEHMRQTHQQETAVAKQEVEKALEQSRVQERELLSRISDLQDEVSRRKKHIADLDHEIHTLNENISTLTKELELKGKEVLKIRSEANQQIRAHEQDLCKKHEREMAELNALHHRETQNMLSDFNKAQELLKDKIQALQILLEGTEDKFRNRESRPEDLQTIAELKDMVAERESLVKKLVDDKKFYQLELVNRETNFNKIFNTNPNVGVINPLVKPS
;
A
#
# COMPACT_ATOMS: atom_id res chain seq x y z
N MET A 1 25.55 79.41 -16.55
CA MET A 1 25.62 79.46 -18.01
C MET A 1 24.75 80.58 -18.46
N ALA A 2 25.40 81.65 -18.90
CA ALA A 2 25.40 81.98 -20.32
C ALA A 2 23.99 81.94 -20.95
N THR A 3 23.25 83.04 -20.90
CA THR A 3 23.25 84.12 -21.92
C THR A 3 22.72 83.67 -23.29
N GLY A 4 21.83 84.39 -23.97
CA GLY A 4 21.27 85.72 -23.68
C GLY A 4 21.58 86.75 -24.78
N ALA A 5 20.83 87.85 -24.79
CA ALA A 5 20.83 88.94 -25.78
C ALA A 5 20.47 88.54 -27.23
N GLY A 6 19.71 89.33 -28.00
CA GLY A 6 18.98 90.56 -27.65
C GLY A 6 18.75 91.48 -28.86
N TRP A 7 18.18 92.66 -28.58
CA TRP A 7 18.21 93.89 -29.40
C TRP A 7 17.44 93.98 -30.74
N GLN A 8 17.06 95.24 -31.02
CA GLN A 8 16.72 95.87 -32.30
C GLN A 8 15.37 95.61 -33.03
N HIS A 9 14.49 96.62 -32.87
CA HIS A 9 14.10 97.60 -33.91
C HIS A 9 13.27 97.23 -35.17
N TYR A 10 12.37 98.18 -35.48
CA TYR A 10 11.98 98.70 -36.82
C TYR A 10 10.76 98.13 -37.60
N TYR A 11 10.15 99.08 -38.33
CA TYR A 11 9.21 99.02 -39.47
C TYR A 11 7.74 98.54 -39.33
N ASN A 12 6.86 99.53 -39.19
CA ASN A 12 5.52 99.67 -39.78
C ASN A 12 5.56 99.47 -41.33
N PRO A 13 4.48 99.12 -42.05
CA PRO A 13 3.79 100.19 -42.82
C PRO A 13 2.29 100.00 -43.18
N ALA A 14 1.63 101.15 -43.40
CA ALA A 14 0.50 101.42 -44.34
C ALA A 14 -0.88 100.74 -44.12
N GLY A 15 -2.01 101.34 -44.52
CA GLY A 15 -2.28 102.66 -45.14
C GLY A 15 -3.74 103.08 -44.91
N SER A 16 -4.07 104.37 -44.71
CA SER A 16 -4.30 105.42 -45.75
C SER A 16 -5.82 105.55 -46.13
N THR A 17 -6.41 106.70 -46.45
CA THR A 17 -5.85 108.01 -46.88
C THR A 17 -6.87 109.19 -46.80
N SER A 18 -6.45 110.35 -46.24
CA SER A 18 -6.65 111.75 -46.76
C SER A 18 -8.08 112.35 -47.00
N THR A 19 -8.33 113.64 -47.27
CA THR A 19 -7.56 114.92 -47.54
C THR A 19 -8.24 116.11 -46.81
N GLY A 20 -7.60 117.21 -46.39
CA GLY A 20 -7.08 118.39 -47.18
C GLY A 20 -8.09 119.57 -47.19
N LYS A 21 -7.78 120.88 -47.25
CA LYS A 21 -6.58 121.67 -47.66
C LYS A 21 -6.50 123.09 -46.99
N TYR A 22 -5.45 123.86 -47.29
CA TYR A 22 -5.10 125.23 -46.80
C TYR A 22 -5.46 126.39 -47.76
N ASN A 23 -5.44 127.66 -47.25
CA ASN A 23 -4.87 128.93 -47.83
C ASN A 23 -5.67 130.23 -47.47
N SER A 24 -5.20 131.50 -47.58
CA SER A 24 -3.87 132.15 -47.37
C SER A 24 -3.88 133.68 -47.71
N THR A 25 -3.05 134.49 -47.03
CA THR A 25 -2.52 135.84 -47.45
C THR A 25 -3.37 137.14 -47.30
N SER A 26 -2.80 138.29 -47.70
CA SER A 26 -3.00 139.66 -47.14
C SER A 26 -3.22 140.78 -48.19
N THR A 27 -3.47 142.03 -47.74
CA THR A 27 -2.75 143.31 -48.09
C THR A 27 -3.63 144.58 -47.80
N SER A 28 -3.04 145.79 -47.83
CA SER A 28 -3.57 147.10 -47.36
C SER A 28 -4.16 148.02 -48.47
N THR A 29 -4.79 149.17 -48.09
CA THR A 29 -4.43 150.59 -48.44
C THR A 29 -5.55 151.59 -47.98
N SER A 30 -5.40 152.92 -48.15
CA SER A 30 -6.11 154.02 -47.44
C SER A 30 -6.62 155.17 -48.36
N THR A 31 -7.55 156.04 -47.89
CA THR A 31 -7.58 157.52 -48.16
C THR A 31 -8.67 158.35 -47.43
N SER A 32 -8.25 159.49 -46.83
CA SER A 32 -8.89 160.84 -46.69
C SER A 32 -10.33 160.99 -46.12
N THR A 33 -10.96 162.17 -45.89
CA THR A 33 -10.68 163.61 -46.18
C THR A 33 -11.17 164.54 -45.02
N SER A 34 -11.26 165.88 -45.17
CA SER A 34 -11.23 166.84 -44.01
C SER A 34 -11.80 168.27 -44.21
N PHE A 35 -12.11 168.99 -43.10
CA PHE A 35 -12.32 170.47 -42.95
C PHE A 35 -13.65 171.07 -43.54
N PRO A 36 -14.08 172.34 -43.23
CA PRO A 36 -13.35 173.53 -42.72
C PRO A 36 -14.03 174.40 -41.61
N SER A 37 -13.43 175.59 -41.39
CA SER A 37 -13.83 176.80 -40.62
C SER A 37 -15.32 177.23 -40.71
N GLY A 38 -15.88 178.12 -39.88
CA GLY A 38 -15.32 179.03 -38.84
C GLY A 38 -15.72 180.50 -39.09
N LEU A 39 -16.19 181.24 -38.07
CA LEU A 39 -16.67 182.64 -38.24
C LEU A 39 -16.64 183.44 -36.92
N THR A 40 -16.21 184.71 -36.99
CA THR A 40 -16.21 185.69 -35.88
C THR A 40 -17.41 186.64 -35.97
N LEU A 41 -18.00 187.02 -34.83
CA LEU A 41 -18.86 188.20 -34.73
C LEU A 41 -18.72 188.86 -33.35
N GLU A 42 -19.16 190.12 -33.22
CA GLU A 42 -18.69 191.05 -32.19
C GLU A 42 -19.29 190.87 -30.78
N TYR A 43 -18.66 191.57 -29.83
CA TYR A 43 -18.68 191.27 -28.40
C TYR A 43 -19.60 192.22 -27.61
N THR A 44 -20.29 191.71 -26.60
CA THR A 44 -20.65 192.52 -25.42
C THR A 44 -20.18 191.79 -24.16
N GLN A 45 -19.36 192.47 -23.36
CA GLN A 45 -18.51 191.83 -22.35
C GLN A 45 -19.27 191.20 -21.17
N ASP A 46 -20.49 191.70 -20.90
CA ASP A 46 -21.38 191.16 -19.87
C ASP A 46 -22.11 189.87 -20.32
N LEU A 47 -22.43 189.73 -21.62
CA LEU A 47 -23.02 188.49 -22.15
C LEU A 47 -22.02 187.33 -22.10
N HIS A 48 -20.76 187.58 -22.48
CA HIS A 48 -19.70 186.56 -22.45
C HIS A 48 -19.42 186.07 -21.02
N LEU A 49 -19.49 186.93 -20.01
CA LEU A 49 -19.31 186.54 -18.61
C LEU A 49 -20.47 185.67 -18.09
N LYS A 50 -21.71 186.00 -18.47
CA LYS A 50 -22.92 185.24 -18.13
C LYS A 50 -22.95 183.88 -18.83
N MET A 51 -22.59 183.82 -20.11
CA MET A 51 -22.33 182.57 -20.83
C MET A 51 -21.24 181.76 -20.14
N SER A 52 -20.08 182.34 -19.84
CA SER A 52 -18.96 181.62 -19.21
C SER A 52 -19.33 181.01 -17.86
N LYS A 53 -20.07 181.74 -17.00
CA LYS A 53 -20.58 181.18 -15.74
C LYS A 53 -21.58 180.03 -15.95
N LYS A 54 -22.47 180.15 -16.94
CA LYS A 54 -23.50 179.13 -17.22
C LYS A 54 -22.90 177.89 -17.91
N ILE A 55 -21.91 178.07 -18.78
CA ILE A 55 -21.06 177.02 -19.34
C ILE A 55 -20.27 176.33 -18.23
N ALA A 56 -19.64 177.06 -17.30
CA ALA A 56 -18.92 176.46 -16.18
C ALA A 56 -19.83 175.68 -15.21
N GLN A 57 -21.04 176.18 -14.93
CA GLN A 57 -22.05 175.42 -14.17
C GLN A 57 -22.49 174.16 -14.92
N LEU A 58 -22.81 174.26 -16.21
CA LEU A 58 -23.17 173.10 -17.04
C LEU A 58 -22.02 172.10 -17.11
N THR A 59 -20.77 172.54 -17.31
CA THR A 59 -19.58 171.69 -17.35
C THR A 59 -19.36 170.98 -16.01
N LYS A 60 -19.57 171.65 -14.87
CA LYS A 60 -19.47 171.01 -13.55
C LYS A 60 -20.60 170.01 -13.29
N VAL A 61 -21.81 170.28 -13.77
CA VAL A 61 -22.95 169.35 -13.68
C VAL A 61 -22.77 168.15 -14.63
N ILE A 62 -22.28 168.38 -15.85
CA ILE A 62 -21.94 167.34 -16.83
C ILE A 62 -20.79 166.48 -16.29
N TYR A 63 -19.74 167.07 -15.73
CA TYR A 63 -18.65 166.30 -15.11
C TYR A 63 -19.16 165.47 -13.94
N ALA A 64 -19.96 166.03 -13.03
CA ALA A 64 -20.53 165.29 -11.90
C ALA A 64 -21.53 164.20 -12.33
N LEU A 65 -22.28 164.41 -13.42
CA LEU A 65 -23.16 163.39 -14.01
C LEU A 65 -22.35 162.30 -14.71
N ASN A 66 -21.33 162.67 -15.48
CA ASN A 66 -20.45 161.73 -16.17
C ASN A 66 -19.67 160.90 -15.16
N THR A 67 -18.94 161.48 -14.20
CA THR A 67 -18.25 160.70 -13.16
C THR A 67 -19.20 159.78 -12.39
N LYS A 68 -20.43 160.21 -12.10
CA LYS A 68 -21.42 159.33 -11.47
C LYS A 68 -21.95 158.24 -12.42
N ASN A 69 -22.02 158.51 -13.72
CA ASN A 69 -22.36 157.52 -14.74
C ASN A 69 -21.21 156.53 -14.94
N ASP A 70 -19.95 156.98 -14.94
CA ASP A 70 -18.73 156.17 -14.98
C ASP A 70 -18.64 155.29 -13.73
N GLU A 71 -18.96 155.82 -12.54
CA GLU A 71 -19.11 155.07 -11.28
C GLU A 71 -20.24 154.03 -11.36
N HIS A 72 -21.38 154.36 -11.97
CA HIS A 72 -22.49 153.43 -12.17
C HIS A 72 -22.16 152.35 -13.22
N GLU A 73 -21.48 152.69 -14.31
CA GLU A 73 -21.03 151.73 -15.33
C GLU A 73 -19.93 150.81 -14.77
N ALA A 74 -18.99 151.33 -13.99
CA ALA A 74 -18.01 150.52 -13.25
C ALA A 74 -18.68 149.59 -12.23
N ALA A 75 -19.65 150.07 -11.44
CA ALA A 75 -20.40 149.24 -10.50
C ALA A 75 -21.20 148.14 -11.24
N ILE A 76 -21.88 148.48 -12.33
CA ILE A 76 -22.57 147.52 -13.21
C ILE A 76 -21.58 146.50 -13.80
N GLN A 77 -20.37 146.94 -14.18
CA GLN A 77 -19.35 146.05 -14.73
C GLN A 77 -18.82 145.07 -13.67
N THR A 78 -18.49 145.54 -12.46
CA THR A 78 -18.09 144.64 -11.35
C THR A 78 -19.21 143.68 -10.95
N LEU A 79 -20.48 144.08 -11.07
CA LEU A 79 -21.63 143.20 -10.80
C LEU A 79 -21.83 142.14 -11.90
N LYS A 80 -21.55 142.48 -13.17
CA LYS A 80 -21.51 141.48 -14.25
C LYS A 80 -20.37 140.50 -14.05
N GLU A 81 -19.17 140.99 -13.74
CA GLU A 81 -17.98 140.17 -13.52
C GLU A 81 -18.20 139.20 -12.34
N ALA A 82 -18.73 139.68 -11.22
CA ALA A 82 -19.12 138.83 -10.10
C ALA A 82 -20.19 137.78 -10.47
N HIS A 83 -21.21 138.15 -11.26
CA HIS A 83 -22.20 137.18 -11.74
C HIS A 83 -21.62 136.19 -12.78
N GLU A 84 -20.67 136.59 -13.62
CA GLU A 84 -19.96 135.67 -14.53
C GLU A 84 -19.05 134.72 -13.76
N GLU A 85 -18.42 135.15 -12.67
CA GLU A 85 -17.68 134.29 -11.74
C GLU A 85 -18.61 133.32 -10.99
N GLU A 86 -19.73 133.78 -10.43
CA GLU A 86 -20.75 132.92 -9.82
C GLU A 86 -21.30 131.88 -10.81
N VAL A 87 -21.63 132.30 -12.03
CA VAL A 87 -22.10 131.39 -13.10
C VAL A 87 -21.00 130.39 -13.49
N GLN A 88 -19.73 130.81 -13.58
CA GLN A 88 -18.63 129.89 -13.83
C GLN A 88 -18.41 128.91 -12.68
N GLN A 89 -18.50 129.34 -11.41
CA GLN A 89 -18.41 128.44 -10.25
C GLN A 89 -19.56 127.42 -10.24
N ILE A 90 -20.80 127.87 -10.46
CA ILE A 90 -21.98 126.98 -10.55
C ILE A 90 -21.79 125.99 -11.72
N LEU A 91 -21.24 126.42 -12.85
CA LEU A 91 -20.93 125.55 -13.98
C LEU A 91 -19.78 124.58 -13.70
N SER A 92 -18.74 124.95 -12.94
CA SER A 92 -17.69 124.01 -12.53
C SER A 92 -18.19 123.00 -11.50
N GLU A 93 -18.93 123.45 -10.48
CA GLU A 93 -19.50 122.56 -9.46
C GLU A 93 -20.52 121.59 -10.05
N THR A 94 -21.37 122.03 -10.98
CA THR A 94 -22.31 121.13 -11.65
C THR A 94 -21.61 120.16 -12.59
N ARG A 95 -20.56 120.57 -13.32
CA ARG A 95 -19.71 119.66 -14.10
C ARG A 95 -19.03 118.61 -13.21
N GLU A 96 -18.48 119.01 -12.07
CA GLU A 96 -17.83 118.08 -11.15
C GLU A 96 -18.84 117.12 -10.52
N LYS A 97 -19.99 117.61 -10.03
CA LYS A 97 -21.08 116.76 -9.53
C LYS A 97 -21.56 115.78 -10.61
N ILE A 98 -21.69 116.22 -11.87
CA ILE A 98 -22.01 115.34 -13.01
C ILE A 98 -20.90 114.29 -13.26
N MET A 99 -19.62 114.63 -13.14
CA MET A 99 -18.53 113.65 -13.23
C MET A 99 -18.55 112.65 -12.07
N GLN A 100 -18.78 113.10 -10.83
CA GLN A 100 -18.90 112.22 -9.67
C GLN A 100 -20.11 111.27 -9.79
N TYR A 101 -21.26 111.74 -10.30
CA TYR A 101 -22.41 110.87 -10.59
C TYR A 101 -22.11 109.91 -11.76
N LYS A 102 -21.41 110.34 -12.82
CA LYS A 102 -20.99 109.44 -13.91
C LYS A 102 -20.01 108.36 -13.45
N SER A 103 -19.06 108.69 -12.57
CA SER A 103 -18.19 107.69 -11.93
C SER A 103 -19.03 106.68 -11.17
N LYS A 104 -19.86 107.14 -10.23
CA LYS A 104 -20.73 106.26 -9.41
C LYS A 104 -21.64 105.38 -10.26
N ILE A 105 -22.17 105.87 -11.37
CA ILE A 105 -22.96 105.08 -12.33
C ILE A 105 -22.09 104.03 -13.05
N SER A 106 -20.85 104.36 -13.43
CA SER A 106 -19.89 103.39 -13.97
C SER A 106 -19.54 102.32 -12.94
N ASP A 107 -19.21 102.73 -11.71
CA ASP A 107 -18.88 101.85 -10.59
C ASP A 107 -20.06 100.92 -10.27
N GLU A 108 -21.31 101.43 -10.29
CA GLU A 108 -22.53 100.66 -10.10
C GLU A 108 -22.82 99.71 -11.30
N MET A 109 -22.49 100.11 -12.53
CA MET A 109 -22.56 99.25 -13.72
C MET A 109 -21.50 98.14 -13.69
N ASP A 110 -20.31 98.41 -13.16
CA ASP A 110 -19.24 97.42 -13.00
C ASP A 110 -19.55 96.44 -11.86
N LEU A 111 -20.10 96.93 -10.75
CA LEU A 111 -20.66 96.08 -9.69
C LEU A 111 -21.80 95.21 -10.22
N LYS A 112 -22.74 95.76 -11.00
CA LYS A 112 -23.83 94.96 -11.62
C LYS A 112 -23.29 93.90 -12.58
N ARG A 113 -22.33 94.24 -13.45
CA ARG A 113 -21.66 93.26 -14.33
C ARG A 113 -20.92 92.19 -13.53
N ARG A 114 -20.29 92.55 -12.41
CA ARG A 114 -19.60 91.58 -11.54
C ARG A 114 -20.56 90.69 -10.78
N ILE A 115 -21.69 91.23 -10.31
CA ILE A 115 -22.78 90.46 -9.68
C ILE A 115 -23.37 89.49 -10.70
N GLN A 116 -23.74 89.93 -11.90
CA GLN A 116 -24.23 89.05 -12.97
C GLN A 116 -23.24 87.94 -13.32
N SER A 117 -21.95 88.26 -13.47
CA SER A 117 -20.91 87.25 -13.72
C SER A 117 -20.75 86.25 -12.55
N LEU A 118 -20.99 86.68 -11.31
CA LEU A 118 -20.98 85.78 -10.15
C LEU A 118 -22.26 84.94 -10.08
N GLU A 119 -23.43 85.51 -10.34
CA GLU A 119 -24.72 84.83 -10.44
C GLU A 119 -24.71 83.77 -11.55
N GLU A 120 -24.22 84.09 -12.74
CA GLU A 120 -23.99 83.15 -13.85
C GLU A 120 -23.03 82.02 -13.45
N SER A 121 -21.94 82.34 -12.73
CA SER A 121 -20.98 81.32 -12.26
C SER A 121 -21.56 80.43 -11.16
N MET A 122 -22.39 80.98 -10.29
CA MET A 122 -23.12 80.24 -9.26
C MET A 122 -24.18 79.36 -9.91
N GLU A 123 -24.98 79.87 -10.84
CA GLU A 123 -25.93 79.06 -11.62
C GLU A 123 -25.23 77.94 -12.39
N LEU A 124 -24.08 78.20 -13.01
CA LEU A 124 -23.30 77.17 -13.69
C LEU A 124 -22.81 76.10 -12.72
N HIS A 125 -22.24 76.49 -11.58
CA HIS A 125 -21.81 75.55 -10.54
C HIS A 125 -23.00 74.75 -9.97
N ASP A 126 -24.15 75.37 -9.79
CA ASP A 126 -25.35 74.75 -9.25
C ASP A 126 -26.04 73.84 -10.28
N ARG A 127 -25.91 74.14 -11.59
CA ARG A 127 -26.27 73.23 -12.69
C ARG A 127 -25.32 72.03 -12.74
N MET A 128 -24.00 72.25 -12.68
CA MET A 128 -22.99 71.19 -12.62
C MET A 128 -23.17 70.31 -11.38
N LYS A 129 -23.51 70.89 -10.22
CA LYS A 129 -23.81 70.15 -8.99
C LYS A 129 -25.07 69.30 -9.14
N ARG A 130 -26.14 69.82 -9.76
CA ARG A 130 -27.35 69.04 -10.07
C ARG A 130 -27.05 67.91 -11.06
N GLN A 131 -26.24 68.17 -12.09
CA GLN A 131 -25.79 67.15 -13.06
C GLN A 131 -24.95 66.06 -12.39
N ALA A 132 -23.97 66.41 -11.57
CA ALA A 132 -23.17 65.44 -10.82
C ALA A 132 -24.02 64.62 -9.83
N LEU A 133 -25.06 65.22 -9.23
CA LEU A 133 -26.01 64.50 -8.39
C LEU A 133 -26.90 63.54 -9.20
N THR A 134 -27.45 63.94 -10.36
CA THR A 134 -28.25 63.02 -11.19
C THR A 134 -27.41 61.97 -11.90
N GLU A 135 -26.14 62.26 -12.22
CA GLU A 135 -25.16 61.27 -12.68
C GLU A 135 -24.83 60.28 -11.57
N PHE A 136 -24.65 60.74 -10.33
CA PHE A 136 -24.46 59.86 -9.17
C PHE A 136 -25.71 59.03 -8.85
N GLU A 137 -26.90 59.61 -8.88
CA GLU A 137 -28.17 58.90 -8.67
C GLU A 137 -28.42 57.85 -9.77
N THR A 138 -28.24 58.20 -11.05
CA THR A 138 -28.36 57.22 -12.14
C THR A 138 -27.23 56.20 -12.16
N TYR A 139 -26.05 56.50 -11.62
CA TYR A 139 -24.99 55.51 -11.40
C TYR A 139 -25.37 54.56 -10.25
N ARG A 140 -25.81 55.09 -9.11
CA ARG A 140 -26.28 54.32 -7.95
C ARG A 140 -27.42 53.40 -8.34
N GLN A 141 -28.40 53.91 -9.09
CA GLN A 141 -29.52 53.13 -9.60
C GLN A 141 -29.07 52.09 -10.64
N ARG A 142 -28.12 52.40 -11.54
CA ARG A 142 -27.52 51.39 -12.43
C ARG A 142 -26.73 50.30 -11.66
N VAL A 143 -26.14 50.61 -10.52
CA VAL A 143 -25.50 49.62 -9.64
C VAL A 143 -26.55 48.79 -8.90
N GLU A 144 -27.62 49.39 -8.39
CA GLU A 144 -28.77 48.70 -7.77
C GLU A 144 -29.48 47.78 -8.77
N ASP A 145 -29.82 48.27 -9.97
CA ASP A 145 -30.41 47.51 -11.06
C ASP A 145 -29.48 46.37 -11.52
N MET A 146 -28.17 46.60 -11.59
CA MET A 146 -27.20 45.56 -11.97
C MET A 146 -27.00 44.53 -10.86
N GLN A 147 -27.01 44.93 -9.58
CA GLN A 147 -27.02 44.02 -8.44
C GLN A 147 -28.28 43.16 -8.46
N LEU A 148 -29.47 43.76 -8.56
CA LEU A 148 -30.74 43.07 -8.71
C LEU A 148 -30.76 42.15 -9.94
N CYS A 149 -30.17 42.54 -11.07
CA CYS A 149 -30.02 41.67 -12.24
C CYS A 149 -29.07 40.49 -11.99
N THR A 150 -27.96 40.69 -11.26
CA THR A 150 -27.08 39.57 -10.88
C THR A 150 -27.73 38.64 -9.86
N GLU A 151 -28.43 39.18 -8.85
CA GLU A 151 -29.19 38.40 -7.87
C GLU A 151 -30.35 37.64 -8.52
N ALA A 152 -31.08 38.27 -9.44
CA ALA A 152 -32.09 37.62 -10.27
C ALA A 152 -31.48 36.51 -11.15
N GLN A 153 -30.30 36.72 -11.74
CA GLN A 153 -29.61 35.66 -12.48
C GLN A 153 -29.09 34.54 -11.57
N HIS A 154 -28.59 34.83 -10.38
CA HIS A 154 -28.11 33.83 -9.42
C HIS A 154 -29.29 33.01 -8.87
N THR A 155 -30.38 33.66 -8.46
CA THR A 155 -31.61 32.97 -8.03
C THR A 155 -32.25 32.19 -9.17
N GLN A 156 -32.32 32.74 -10.40
CA GLN A 156 -32.82 32.01 -11.58
C GLN A 156 -31.96 30.78 -11.88
N ARG A 157 -30.62 30.87 -11.80
CA ARG A 157 -29.70 29.72 -11.97
C ARG A 157 -29.89 28.69 -10.86
N VAL A 158 -30.02 29.10 -9.61
CA VAL A 158 -30.31 28.20 -8.48
C VAL A 158 -31.67 27.52 -8.66
N VAL A 159 -32.70 28.24 -9.14
CA VAL A 159 -34.03 27.67 -9.45
C VAL A 159 -33.98 26.70 -10.64
N THR A 160 -33.19 26.99 -11.69
CA THR A 160 -32.99 26.04 -12.81
C THR A 160 -32.24 24.80 -12.36
N MET A 161 -31.12 24.94 -11.65
CA MET A 161 -30.39 23.79 -11.08
C MET A 161 -31.25 22.99 -10.09
N SER A 162 -32.06 23.65 -9.24
CA SER A 162 -32.97 22.96 -8.31
C SER A 162 -34.04 22.18 -9.08
N ARG A 163 -34.60 22.77 -10.14
CA ARG A 163 -35.55 22.11 -11.02
C ARG A 163 -34.92 20.95 -11.79
N GLU A 164 -33.70 21.10 -12.31
CA GLU A 164 -32.96 20.03 -12.98
C GLU A 164 -32.65 18.87 -12.01
N VAL A 165 -32.29 19.18 -10.76
CA VAL A 165 -32.11 18.18 -9.69
C VAL A 165 -33.43 17.50 -9.32
N GLU A 166 -34.54 18.23 -9.25
CA GLU A 166 -35.87 17.65 -9.03
C GLU A 166 -36.37 16.82 -10.20
N ASP A 167 -36.15 17.26 -11.44
CA ASP A 167 -36.57 16.55 -12.65
C ASP A 167 -35.69 15.29 -12.85
N MET A 168 -34.38 15.36 -12.57
CA MET A 168 -33.51 14.19 -12.45
C MET A 168 -33.99 13.25 -11.35
N ARG A 169 -34.30 13.77 -10.14
CA ARG A 169 -34.81 12.97 -9.01
C ARG A 169 -36.13 12.29 -9.36
N ARG A 170 -37.09 12.98 -10.00
CA ARG A 170 -38.33 12.37 -10.49
C ARG A 170 -38.03 11.28 -11.52
N SER A 171 -37.10 11.49 -12.45
CA SER A 171 -36.67 10.44 -13.39
C SER A 171 -36.04 9.22 -12.68
N PHE A 172 -35.33 9.42 -11.56
CA PHE A 172 -34.79 8.32 -10.74
C PHE A 172 -35.88 7.62 -9.93
N GLU A 173 -36.82 8.35 -9.33
CA GLU A 173 -37.98 7.76 -8.65
C GLU A 173 -38.88 6.99 -9.63
N GLU A 174 -39.05 7.47 -10.86
CA GLU A 174 -39.78 6.79 -11.93
C GLU A 174 -39.04 5.55 -12.43
N LYS A 175 -37.72 5.62 -12.63
CA LYS A 175 -36.88 4.44 -12.92
C LYS A 175 -36.94 3.40 -11.80
N LEU A 176 -36.95 3.83 -10.53
CA LEU A 176 -37.11 2.93 -9.38
C LEU A 176 -38.52 2.32 -9.32
N ARG A 177 -39.58 3.07 -9.65
CA ARG A 177 -40.94 2.52 -9.78
C ARG A 177 -41.03 1.53 -10.95
N SER A 178 -40.47 1.84 -12.12
CA SER A 178 -40.48 0.93 -13.27
C SER A 178 -39.64 -0.31 -12.99
N PHE A 179 -38.52 -0.19 -12.28
CA PHE A 179 -37.71 -1.33 -11.85
C PHE A 179 -38.46 -2.20 -10.81
N GLY A 180 -39.16 -1.59 -9.85
CA GLY A 180 -40.01 -2.31 -8.89
C GLY A 180 -41.21 -3.00 -9.56
N GLN A 181 -41.80 -2.38 -10.57
CA GLN A 181 -42.85 -3.01 -11.40
C GLN A 181 -42.29 -4.15 -12.24
N LEU A 182 -41.12 -3.98 -12.86
CA LEU A 182 -40.46 -5.02 -13.64
C LEU A 182 -39.99 -6.18 -12.75
N GLN A 183 -39.52 -5.91 -11.52
CA GLN A 183 -39.23 -6.95 -10.53
C GLN A 183 -40.50 -7.69 -10.11
N ALA A 184 -41.61 -6.99 -9.85
CA ALA A 184 -42.89 -7.63 -9.52
C ALA A 184 -43.41 -8.48 -10.69
N GLN A 185 -43.22 -8.05 -11.94
CA GLN A 185 -43.49 -8.82 -13.15
C GLN A 185 -42.59 -10.05 -13.24
N PHE A 186 -41.26 -9.92 -13.12
CA PHE A 186 -40.35 -11.07 -13.10
C PHE A 186 -40.64 -12.05 -11.96
N GLU A 187 -41.05 -11.58 -10.78
CA GLU A 187 -41.48 -12.47 -9.70
C GLU A 187 -42.83 -13.15 -9.99
N GLN A 188 -43.75 -12.48 -10.69
CA GLN A 188 -45.02 -13.06 -11.13
C GLN A 188 -44.80 -14.09 -12.23
N GLU A 189 -44.02 -13.76 -13.26
CA GLU A 189 -43.61 -14.67 -14.34
C GLU A 189 -42.81 -15.85 -13.80
N LYS A 190 -41.90 -15.64 -12.84
CA LYS A 190 -41.20 -16.73 -12.14
C LYS A 190 -42.16 -17.63 -11.36
N ARG A 191 -43.19 -17.07 -10.70
CA ARG A 191 -44.24 -17.86 -10.04
C ARG A 191 -45.06 -18.65 -11.05
N GLN A 192 -45.45 -18.04 -12.17
CA GLN A 192 -46.21 -18.70 -13.24
C GLN A 192 -45.39 -19.81 -13.91
N ALA A 193 -44.15 -19.55 -14.30
CA ALA A 193 -43.24 -20.55 -14.86
C ALA A 193 -42.94 -21.70 -13.86
N LEU A 194 -42.88 -21.43 -12.56
CA LEU A 194 -42.79 -22.49 -11.54
C LEU A 194 -44.10 -23.29 -11.40
N GLU A 195 -45.26 -22.65 -11.53
CA GLU A 195 -46.56 -23.33 -11.49
C GLU A 195 -46.80 -24.18 -12.76
N GLU A 196 -46.34 -23.70 -13.91
CA GLU A 196 -46.32 -24.40 -15.21
C GLU A 196 -45.30 -25.54 -15.23
N LEU A 197 -44.09 -25.34 -14.70
CA LEU A 197 -43.12 -26.43 -14.53
C LEU A 197 -43.64 -27.48 -13.54
N ARG A 198 -44.35 -27.07 -12.48
CA ARG A 198 -45.06 -27.98 -11.55
C ARG A 198 -46.28 -28.67 -12.16
N SER A 199 -46.89 -28.12 -13.21
CA SER A 199 -48.00 -28.77 -13.91
C SER A 199 -47.48 -29.73 -14.98
N SER A 200 -46.47 -29.33 -15.77
CA SER A 200 -45.72 -30.20 -16.69
C SER A 200 -45.11 -31.37 -15.95
N HIS A 201 -44.43 -31.15 -14.82
CA HIS A 201 -43.85 -32.24 -14.06
C HIS A 201 -44.91 -33.17 -13.44
N ARG A 202 -46.10 -32.66 -13.08
CA ARG A 202 -47.23 -33.54 -12.68
C ARG A 202 -47.78 -34.33 -13.87
N GLN A 203 -47.77 -33.77 -15.07
CA GLN A 203 -48.16 -34.44 -16.31
C GLN A 203 -47.15 -35.54 -16.67
N GLU A 204 -45.85 -35.22 -16.67
CA GLU A 204 -44.73 -36.14 -16.85
C GLU A 204 -44.76 -37.26 -15.83
N VAL A 205 -45.01 -36.99 -14.54
CA VAL A 205 -45.13 -38.04 -13.51
C VAL A 205 -46.35 -38.93 -13.77
N GLN A 206 -47.48 -38.41 -14.25
CA GLN A 206 -48.61 -39.26 -14.67
C GLN A 206 -48.30 -40.12 -15.90
N ASP A 207 -47.61 -39.57 -16.89
CA ASP A 207 -47.26 -40.30 -18.12
C ASP A 207 -46.07 -41.26 -17.91
N LEU A 208 -45.16 -40.97 -16.96
CA LEU A 208 -44.18 -41.90 -16.43
C LEU A 208 -44.85 -43.01 -15.62
N LEU A 209 -45.88 -42.73 -14.82
CA LEU A 209 -46.65 -43.77 -14.12
C LEU A 209 -47.40 -44.68 -15.10
N ARG A 210 -47.98 -44.13 -16.18
CA ARG A 210 -48.57 -44.92 -17.28
C ARG A 210 -47.51 -45.73 -18.02
N SER A 211 -46.36 -45.14 -18.32
CA SER A 211 -45.21 -45.82 -18.93
C SER A 211 -44.74 -46.98 -18.06
N HIS A 212 -44.53 -46.75 -16.76
CA HIS A 212 -44.13 -47.74 -15.77
C HIS A 212 -45.18 -48.85 -15.60
N GLN A 213 -46.47 -48.55 -15.64
CA GLN A 213 -47.54 -49.57 -15.66
C GLN A 213 -47.47 -50.43 -16.93
N SER A 214 -47.23 -49.83 -18.11
CA SER A 214 -47.05 -50.56 -19.36
C SER A 214 -45.75 -51.39 -19.39
N GLN A 215 -44.68 -50.88 -18.77
CA GLN A 215 -43.41 -51.58 -18.62
C GLN A 215 -43.55 -52.76 -17.64
N ASN A 216 -44.22 -52.61 -16.50
CA ASN A 216 -44.49 -53.72 -15.57
C ASN A 216 -45.30 -54.86 -16.21
N ALA A 217 -46.19 -54.56 -17.15
CA ALA A 217 -46.95 -55.56 -17.91
C ALA A 217 -46.07 -56.36 -18.90
N ASN A 218 -44.98 -55.76 -19.40
CA ASN A 218 -43.97 -56.45 -20.20
C ASN A 218 -42.94 -57.16 -19.31
N TYR A 219 -42.49 -56.50 -18.24
CA TYR A 219 -41.51 -57.03 -17.28
C TYR A 219 -41.99 -58.32 -16.63
N ASN A 220 -43.29 -58.45 -16.29
CA ASN A 220 -43.85 -59.73 -15.84
C ASN A 220 -43.70 -60.85 -16.87
N LYS A 221 -43.92 -60.59 -18.17
CA LYS A 221 -43.79 -61.59 -19.23
C LYS A 221 -42.34 -62.00 -19.48
N ASP A 222 -41.39 -61.08 -19.34
CA ASP A 222 -39.97 -61.38 -19.50
C ASP A 222 -39.36 -61.98 -18.22
N GLN A 223 -39.87 -61.64 -17.05
CA GLN A 223 -39.59 -62.30 -15.77
C GLN A 223 -40.13 -63.74 -15.74
N GLU A 224 -41.30 -64.01 -16.35
CA GLU A 224 -41.84 -65.37 -16.50
C GLU A 224 -40.96 -66.22 -17.43
N LYS A 225 -40.50 -65.67 -18.57
CA LYS A 225 -39.50 -66.34 -19.45
C LYS A 225 -38.16 -66.56 -18.75
N LEU A 226 -37.66 -65.56 -18.02
CA LEU A 226 -36.40 -65.66 -17.29
C LEU A 226 -36.49 -66.68 -16.16
N GLY A 227 -37.65 -66.77 -15.49
CA GLY A 227 -37.96 -67.82 -14.52
C GLY A 227 -37.99 -69.22 -15.15
N GLN A 228 -38.52 -69.37 -16.36
CA GLN A 228 -38.49 -70.64 -17.11
C GLN A 228 -37.05 -71.01 -17.54
N LEU A 229 -36.25 -70.05 -17.98
CA LEU A 229 -34.84 -70.26 -18.36
C LEU A 229 -33.98 -70.62 -17.14
N HIS A 230 -34.04 -69.84 -16.05
CA HIS A 230 -33.34 -70.15 -14.80
C HIS A 230 -33.79 -71.49 -14.23
N LYS A 231 -35.07 -71.88 -14.38
CA LYS A 231 -35.53 -73.20 -13.95
C LYS A 231 -34.92 -74.32 -14.80
N ALA A 232 -34.91 -74.19 -16.13
CA ALA A 232 -34.25 -75.16 -17.00
C ALA A 232 -32.73 -75.26 -16.76
N GLU A 233 -32.08 -74.14 -16.44
CA GLU A 233 -30.66 -74.09 -16.09
C GLU A 233 -30.38 -74.73 -14.71
N VAL A 234 -31.23 -74.48 -13.71
CA VAL A 234 -31.17 -75.15 -12.40
C VAL A 234 -31.46 -76.64 -12.51
N ASP A 235 -32.44 -77.07 -13.30
CA ASP A 235 -32.75 -78.48 -13.52
C ASP A 235 -31.57 -79.18 -14.23
N SER A 236 -30.98 -78.56 -15.26
CA SER A 236 -29.74 -78.99 -15.93
C SER A 236 -28.54 -79.09 -14.97
N LEU A 237 -28.32 -78.08 -14.12
CA LEU A 237 -27.26 -78.11 -13.11
C LEU A 237 -27.53 -79.17 -12.04
N THR A 238 -28.79 -79.48 -11.74
CA THR A 238 -29.19 -80.53 -10.80
C THR A 238 -28.93 -81.92 -11.38
N GLU A 239 -29.28 -82.16 -12.65
CA GLU A 239 -28.87 -83.38 -13.35
C GLU A 239 -27.34 -83.52 -13.39
N ARG A 240 -26.61 -82.45 -13.72
CA ARG A 240 -25.14 -82.44 -13.71
C ARG A 240 -24.54 -82.74 -12.33
N VAL A 241 -25.20 -82.30 -11.25
CA VAL A 241 -24.82 -82.62 -9.87
C VAL A 241 -25.14 -84.08 -9.53
N GLU A 242 -26.25 -84.66 -10.02
CA GLU A 242 -26.53 -86.10 -9.84
C GLU A 242 -25.61 -87.00 -10.68
N GLU A 243 -25.22 -86.59 -11.89
CA GLU A 243 -24.15 -87.25 -12.66
C GLU A 243 -22.84 -87.24 -11.87
N LEU A 244 -22.42 -86.08 -11.36
CA LEU A 244 -21.20 -85.96 -10.56
C LEU A 244 -21.28 -86.71 -9.22
N LYS A 245 -22.47 -86.87 -8.62
CA LYS A 245 -22.69 -87.75 -7.46
C LYS A 245 -22.58 -89.24 -7.85
N GLN A 246 -23.10 -89.64 -9.00
CA GLN A 246 -22.96 -91.01 -9.50
C GLN A 246 -21.52 -91.34 -9.87
N ASP A 247 -20.80 -90.44 -10.54
CA ASP A 247 -19.38 -90.64 -10.87
C ASP A 247 -18.51 -90.57 -9.62
N LYS A 248 -18.80 -89.70 -8.65
CA LYS A 248 -18.17 -89.76 -7.31
C LYS A 248 -18.43 -91.10 -6.64
N LYS A 249 -19.64 -91.65 -6.72
CA LYS A 249 -19.98 -92.95 -6.15
C LYS A 249 -19.21 -94.08 -6.86
N ARG A 250 -19.21 -94.13 -8.18
CA ARG A 250 -18.41 -95.10 -8.98
C ARG A 250 -16.91 -95.00 -8.65
N LEU A 251 -16.40 -93.78 -8.50
CA LEU A 251 -14.99 -93.52 -8.18
C LEU A 251 -14.65 -93.97 -6.75
N VAL A 252 -15.56 -93.78 -5.79
CA VAL A 252 -15.45 -94.33 -4.43
C VAL A 252 -15.50 -95.86 -4.47
N GLU A 253 -16.47 -96.47 -5.14
CA GLU A 253 -16.58 -97.93 -5.30
C GLU A 253 -15.33 -98.52 -5.99
N GLU A 254 -14.73 -97.82 -6.97
CA GLU A 254 -13.46 -98.18 -7.58
C GLU A 254 -12.28 -98.06 -6.61
N TYR A 255 -12.19 -96.99 -5.82
CA TYR A 255 -11.11 -96.82 -4.84
C TYR A 255 -11.25 -97.77 -3.65
N GLU A 256 -12.47 -98.09 -3.21
CA GLU A 256 -12.76 -99.16 -2.27
C GLU A 256 -12.41 -100.53 -2.85
N ALA A 257 -12.72 -100.81 -4.12
CA ALA A 257 -12.29 -102.04 -4.78
C ALA A 257 -10.76 -102.14 -4.94
N LYS A 258 -10.06 -101.01 -5.15
CA LYS A 258 -8.58 -100.94 -5.16
C LYS A 258 -8.01 -101.11 -3.74
N LEU A 259 -8.62 -100.49 -2.73
CA LEU A 259 -8.25 -100.60 -1.32
C LEU A 259 -8.45 -102.02 -0.80
N ASN A 260 -9.58 -102.65 -1.09
CA ASN A 260 -9.88 -104.04 -0.73
C ASN A 260 -8.93 -105.02 -1.43
N LYS A 261 -8.51 -104.75 -2.67
CA LYS A 261 -7.44 -105.51 -3.35
C LYS A 261 -6.07 -105.31 -2.70
N ALA A 262 -5.75 -104.10 -2.25
CA ALA A 262 -4.51 -103.81 -1.53
C ALA A 262 -4.52 -104.43 -0.12
N GLN A 263 -5.64 -104.37 0.61
CA GLN A 263 -5.84 -105.07 1.88
C GLN A 263 -5.71 -106.57 1.68
N ALA A 264 -6.40 -107.18 0.72
CA ALA A 264 -6.25 -108.61 0.41
C ALA A 264 -4.85 -109.01 -0.13
N PHE A 265 -4.03 -108.04 -0.56
CA PHE A 265 -2.60 -108.26 -0.84
C PHE A 265 -1.78 -108.21 0.46
N TYR A 266 -1.93 -107.15 1.26
CA TYR A 266 -1.23 -107.01 2.54
C TYR A 266 -1.65 -108.07 3.57
N GLU A 267 -2.88 -108.57 3.55
CA GLU A 267 -3.33 -109.70 4.36
C GLU A 267 -2.66 -111.01 3.92
N ARG A 268 -2.46 -111.21 2.60
CA ARG A 268 -1.70 -112.36 2.09
C ARG A 268 -0.21 -112.24 2.39
N GLU A 269 0.36 -111.05 2.36
CA GLU A 269 1.72 -110.81 2.87
C GLU A 269 1.79 -110.98 4.38
N LEU A 270 0.78 -110.56 5.15
CA LEU A 270 0.70 -110.80 6.61
C LEU A 270 0.52 -112.28 6.93
N GLU A 271 -0.21 -113.05 6.11
CA GLU A 271 -0.27 -114.50 6.24
C GLU A 271 1.03 -115.19 5.80
N ALA A 272 1.69 -114.71 4.74
CA ALA A 272 3.00 -115.20 4.34
C ALA A 272 4.04 -114.92 5.44
N MET A 273 4.04 -113.70 5.98
CA MET A 273 4.82 -113.29 7.14
C MET A 273 4.49 -114.12 8.37
N LYS A 274 3.21 -114.34 8.71
CA LYS A 274 2.81 -115.23 9.81
C LYS A 274 3.27 -116.67 9.58
N ARG A 275 3.19 -117.20 8.35
CA ARG A 275 3.71 -118.54 8.00
C ARG A 275 5.23 -118.59 8.13
N THR A 276 5.98 -117.59 7.66
CA THR A 276 7.43 -117.53 7.89
C THR A 276 7.77 -117.30 9.36
N GLN A 277 6.96 -116.55 10.11
CA GLN A 277 7.16 -116.27 11.53
C GLN A 277 6.89 -117.54 12.36
N GLN A 278 5.89 -118.33 11.97
CA GLN A 278 5.60 -119.66 12.51
C GLN A 278 6.72 -120.65 12.15
N MET A 279 7.20 -120.69 10.91
CA MET A 279 8.39 -121.45 10.54
C MET A 279 9.64 -121.02 11.33
N THR A 280 9.82 -119.71 11.61
CA THR A 280 10.90 -119.25 12.50
C THR A 280 10.64 -119.61 13.95
N ALA A 281 9.40 -119.72 14.41
CA ALA A 281 9.07 -120.16 15.77
C ALA A 281 9.29 -121.67 15.95
N GLU A 282 9.00 -122.47 14.92
CA GLU A 282 9.30 -123.90 14.87
C GLU A 282 10.82 -124.14 14.77
N ASN A 283 11.53 -123.37 13.94
CA ASN A 283 13.00 -123.33 13.93
C ASN A 283 13.59 -122.83 15.26
N LEU A 284 12.94 -121.89 15.96
CA LEU A 284 13.34 -121.41 17.29
C LEU A 284 13.05 -122.44 18.38
N LEU A 285 12.02 -123.29 18.22
CA LEU A 285 11.77 -124.44 19.09
C LEU A 285 12.82 -125.54 18.88
N ALA A 286 13.23 -125.79 17.63
CA ALA A 286 14.38 -126.64 17.34
C ALA A 286 15.68 -126.05 17.94
N TRP A 287 15.92 -124.74 17.77
CA TRP A 287 17.06 -124.03 18.37
C TRP A 287 17.04 -124.06 19.90
N LYS A 288 15.88 -123.93 20.56
CA LYS A 288 15.76 -124.09 22.01
C LYS A 288 16.05 -125.51 22.48
N LYS A 289 15.84 -126.52 21.62
CA LYS A 289 16.17 -127.91 21.90
C LYS A 289 17.69 -128.12 21.85
N THR A 290 18.35 -127.63 20.81
CA THR A 290 19.83 -127.63 20.71
C THR A 290 20.47 -126.71 21.76
N GLU A 291 19.83 -125.61 22.16
CA GLU A 291 20.25 -124.74 23.26
C GLU A 291 20.14 -125.45 24.62
N ALA A 292 19.14 -126.32 24.82
CA ALA A 292 19.03 -127.15 26.03
C ALA A 292 20.09 -128.27 26.07
N GLU A 293 20.51 -128.79 24.92
CA GLU A 293 21.63 -129.73 24.78
C GLU A 293 22.97 -129.02 25.03
N LEU A 294 23.20 -127.88 24.38
CA LEU A 294 24.34 -126.99 24.65
C LEU A 294 24.40 -126.53 26.11
N ARG A 295 23.26 -126.28 26.80
CA ARG A 295 23.27 -125.94 28.24
C ARG A 295 23.79 -127.08 29.12
N LYS A 296 23.59 -128.35 28.75
CA LYS A 296 24.21 -129.48 29.47
C LYS A 296 25.72 -129.53 29.23
N GLU A 297 26.17 -129.26 28.01
CA GLU A 297 27.59 -129.17 27.68
C GLU A 297 28.26 -127.98 28.37
N PHE A 298 27.60 -126.82 28.42
CA PHE A 298 28.06 -125.65 29.18
C PHE A 298 28.11 -125.91 30.68
N GLN A 299 27.16 -126.63 31.28
CA GLN A 299 27.28 -127.03 32.70
C GLN A 299 28.47 -127.97 32.95
N ALA A 300 28.79 -128.87 32.01
CA ALA A 300 30.00 -129.70 32.10
C ALA A 300 31.30 -128.87 31.94
N GLN A 301 31.30 -127.87 31.06
CA GLN A 301 32.41 -126.90 30.92
C GLN A 301 32.53 -125.98 32.13
N GLU A 302 31.43 -125.53 32.73
CA GLU A 302 31.39 -124.67 33.90
C GLU A 302 31.95 -125.38 35.14
N ALA A 303 31.65 -126.67 35.32
CA ALA A 303 32.29 -127.51 36.34
C ALA A 303 33.83 -127.63 36.13
N ALA A 304 34.30 -127.66 34.88
CA ALA A 304 35.73 -127.62 34.57
C ALA A 304 36.34 -126.22 34.81
N LEU A 305 35.61 -125.14 34.51
CA LEU A 305 36.03 -123.76 34.73
C LEU A 305 36.06 -123.36 36.22
N GLN A 306 35.17 -123.91 37.05
CA GLN A 306 35.29 -123.76 38.52
C GLN A 306 36.61 -124.37 39.04
N LYS A 307 37.10 -125.43 38.40
CA LYS A 307 38.40 -126.07 38.71
C LYS A 307 39.61 -125.26 38.24
N THR A 308 39.47 -124.40 37.22
CA THR A 308 40.53 -123.45 36.80
C THR A 308 40.46 -122.12 37.56
N MET A 309 39.27 -121.64 37.92
CA MET A 309 39.05 -120.50 38.83
C MET A 309 39.77 -120.68 40.18
N GLY A 310 39.88 -121.92 40.68
CA GLY A 310 40.70 -122.23 41.86
C GLY A 310 42.19 -121.88 41.71
N LYS A 311 42.73 -121.93 40.49
CA LYS A 311 44.13 -121.56 40.18
C LYS A 311 44.29 -120.05 39.95
N LEU A 312 43.35 -119.42 39.25
CA LEU A 312 43.34 -117.96 39.02
C LEU A 312 43.25 -117.17 40.33
N ARG A 313 42.56 -117.71 41.36
CA ARG A 313 42.53 -117.14 42.71
C ARG A 313 43.91 -117.12 43.40
N SER A 314 44.85 -117.99 43.02
CA SER A 314 46.24 -117.93 43.51
C SER A 314 47.02 -116.79 42.85
N GLU A 315 46.82 -116.58 41.55
CA GLU A 315 47.54 -115.56 40.77
C GLU A 315 47.06 -114.14 41.08
N LEU A 316 45.77 -113.94 41.35
CA LEU A 316 45.21 -112.64 41.75
C LEU A 316 45.93 -112.05 42.99
N LYS A 317 46.38 -112.91 43.91
CA LYS A 317 47.08 -112.49 45.13
C LYS A 317 48.45 -111.85 44.82
N ARG A 318 49.13 -112.32 43.78
CA ARG A 318 50.42 -111.81 43.29
C ARG A 318 50.30 -110.40 42.70
N VAL A 319 49.20 -110.13 41.97
CA VAL A 319 48.94 -108.84 41.32
C VAL A 319 48.60 -107.73 42.34
N GLN A 320 48.04 -108.08 43.51
CA GLN A 320 47.80 -107.11 44.58
C GLN A 320 49.11 -106.55 45.20
N GLU A 321 50.22 -107.29 45.11
CA GLU A 321 51.52 -106.88 45.64
C GLU A 321 52.22 -105.92 44.66
N GLU A 322 52.16 -106.19 43.35
CA GLU A 322 52.64 -105.29 42.27
C GLU A 322 51.90 -103.93 42.29
N ALA A 323 50.61 -103.92 42.65
CA ALA A 323 49.82 -102.70 42.80
C ALA A 323 50.21 -101.82 44.02
N ARG A 324 51.12 -102.29 44.89
CA ARG A 324 51.62 -101.50 46.04
C ARG A 324 52.75 -100.56 45.64
N GLU A 325 53.75 -101.04 44.89
CA GLU A 325 54.94 -100.25 44.51
C GLU A 325 54.60 -99.01 43.68
N SER A 326 53.58 -99.08 42.81
CA SER A 326 53.19 -97.95 41.96
C SER A 326 52.66 -96.74 42.75
N ARG A 327 52.19 -96.92 44.00
CA ARG A 327 51.70 -95.79 44.82
C ARG A 327 52.85 -94.99 45.45
N GLU A 328 53.94 -95.63 45.84
CA GLU A 328 55.08 -94.95 46.49
C GLU A 328 55.84 -94.01 45.54
N LYS A 329 55.78 -94.26 44.22
CA LYS A 329 56.39 -93.38 43.21
C LYS A 329 55.62 -92.06 43.03
N SER A 330 54.31 -92.04 43.29
CA SER A 330 53.48 -90.84 43.13
C SER A 330 53.79 -89.76 44.19
N HIS A 331 53.91 -90.16 45.47
CA HIS A 331 54.12 -89.21 46.57
C HIS A 331 55.43 -88.41 46.49
N LYS A 332 56.49 -88.96 45.84
CA LYS A 332 57.78 -88.25 45.73
C LYS A 332 57.73 -87.03 44.79
N MET A 333 56.79 -86.99 43.83
CA MET A 333 56.62 -85.83 42.95
C MET A 333 55.90 -84.66 43.64
N GLN A 334 55.08 -84.95 44.66
CA GLN A 334 54.24 -83.95 45.32
C GLN A 334 55.02 -83.05 46.28
N SER A 335 56.11 -83.55 46.87
CA SER A 335 56.94 -82.80 47.83
C SER A 335 57.81 -81.70 47.20
N SER A 336 58.13 -81.78 45.90
CA SER A 336 58.98 -80.77 45.24
C SER A 336 58.25 -79.47 44.90
N LEU A 337 56.93 -79.52 44.70
CA LEU A 337 56.13 -78.35 44.30
C LEU A 337 56.03 -77.31 45.43
N ILE A 338 55.82 -77.78 46.67
CA ILE A 338 55.59 -76.96 47.88
C ILE A 338 56.82 -76.08 48.22
N SER A 339 58.02 -76.44 47.75
CA SER A 339 59.23 -75.65 47.98
C SER A 339 59.35 -74.41 47.08
N ALA A 340 58.58 -74.30 45.99
CA ALA A 340 58.66 -73.18 45.06
C ALA A 340 57.72 -72.01 45.45
N GLU A 341 56.55 -72.32 46.01
CA GLU A 341 55.48 -71.34 46.26
C GLU A 341 55.79 -70.32 47.38
N ASN A 342 56.74 -70.64 48.27
CA ASN A 342 57.06 -69.78 49.41
C ASN A 342 57.98 -68.61 49.05
N ASN A 343 58.94 -68.78 48.12
CA ASN A 343 59.90 -67.73 47.76
C ASN A 343 59.27 -66.54 46.98
N ILE A 344 58.05 -66.69 46.47
CA ILE A 344 57.36 -65.65 45.69
C ILE A 344 56.69 -64.60 46.59
N LYS A 345 56.39 -64.94 47.85
CA LYS A 345 55.61 -64.08 48.77
C LYS A 345 56.40 -62.92 49.37
N ASP A 346 57.70 -63.10 49.61
CA ASP A 346 58.52 -62.07 50.29
C ASP A 346 58.89 -60.90 49.37
N LEU A 347 58.95 -61.10 48.05
CA LEU A 347 59.29 -60.04 47.08
C LEU A 347 58.15 -59.08 46.76
N HIS A 348 56.88 -59.47 46.94
CA HIS A 348 55.75 -58.57 46.73
C HIS A 348 55.68 -57.44 47.78
N LYS A 349 56.27 -57.65 48.97
CA LYS A 349 56.11 -56.75 50.11
C LYS A 349 57.05 -55.53 50.09
N GLN A 350 58.06 -55.50 49.21
CA GLN A 350 59.04 -54.41 49.13
C GLN A 350 58.71 -53.35 48.05
N LEU A 351 57.61 -53.53 47.31
CA LEU A 351 57.21 -52.62 46.23
C LEU A 351 56.11 -51.62 46.65
N GLU A 352 55.28 -51.96 47.64
CA GLU A 352 54.14 -51.13 48.09
C GLU A 352 54.51 -49.94 48.99
N GLU A 353 55.76 -49.87 49.47
CA GLU A 353 56.24 -48.80 50.36
C GLU A 353 56.80 -47.58 49.60
N VAL A 354 57.25 -47.74 48.35
CA VAL A 354 57.84 -46.65 47.55
C VAL A 354 56.77 -45.80 46.83
N THR A 355 55.60 -46.37 46.52
CA THR A 355 54.55 -45.72 45.71
C THR A 355 53.74 -44.65 46.46
N LYS A 356 53.98 -44.40 47.75
CA LYS A 356 53.24 -43.40 48.55
C LYS A 356 53.93 -42.05 48.69
N ASP A 357 55.25 -41.98 48.49
CA ASP A 357 56.01 -40.73 48.66
C ASP A 357 56.03 -39.86 47.37
N THR A 358 55.66 -40.44 46.21
CA THR A 358 55.64 -39.73 44.92
C THR A 358 54.43 -38.81 44.73
N GLU A 359 53.24 -39.19 45.22
CA GLU A 359 51.99 -38.44 44.98
C GLU A 359 51.98 -37.06 45.69
N ILE A 360 52.78 -36.89 46.75
CA ILE A 360 52.84 -35.66 47.54
C ILE A 360 53.68 -34.56 46.87
N VAL A 361 54.60 -34.91 45.96
CA VAL A 361 55.49 -33.95 45.29
C VAL A 361 54.79 -33.25 44.13
N GLU A 362 54.04 -33.98 43.31
CA GLU A 362 53.36 -33.47 42.12
C GLU A 362 52.32 -32.36 42.39
N ILE A 363 51.71 -32.36 43.58
CA ILE A 363 50.70 -31.36 43.96
C ILE A 363 51.35 -29.98 44.15
N ARG A 364 52.59 -29.93 44.66
CA ARG A 364 53.29 -28.66 44.99
C ARG A 364 53.96 -27.98 43.79
N GLN A 365 54.07 -28.64 42.64
CA GLN A 365 54.65 -28.02 41.45
C GLN A 365 53.62 -27.21 40.65
N ARG A 366 52.38 -27.71 40.53
CA ARG A 366 51.33 -27.07 39.71
C ARG A 366 50.79 -25.75 40.28
N GLU A 367 51.00 -25.48 41.56
CA GLU A 367 50.63 -24.20 42.19
C GLU A 367 51.66 -23.09 41.93
N ALA A 368 52.91 -23.42 41.60
CA ALA A 368 53.98 -22.44 41.37
C ALA A 368 54.03 -21.89 39.94
N GLU A 369 53.50 -22.64 38.96
CA GLU A 369 53.60 -22.29 37.54
C GLU A 369 52.58 -21.19 37.13
N CYS A 370 51.43 -21.12 37.80
CA CYS A 370 50.35 -20.16 37.49
C CYS A 370 50.62 -18.69 37.88
N GLU A 371 51.51 -18.40 38.85
CA GLU A 371 51.81 -17.02 39.27
C GLU A 371 52.98 -16.38 38.50
N LEU A 372 53.81 -17.19 37.84
CA LEU A 372 55.01 -16.70 37.13
C LEU A 372 54.68 -16.09 35.75
N GLU A 373 53.62 -16.55 35.09
CA GLU A 373 53.25 -16.08 33.75
C GLU A 373 52.52 -14.73 33.81
N ALA A 374 51.60 -14.55 34.77
CA ALA A 374 50.83 -13.32 34.97
C ALA A 374 51.65 -12.10 35.44
N SER A 375 52.90 -12.30 35.85
CA SER A 375 53.83 -11.25 36.30
C SER A 375 54.82 -10.81 35.21
N ARG A 376 55.08 -11.66 34.20
CA ARG A 376 56.09 -11.42 33.15
C ARG A 376 55.69 -10.31 32.16
N ASP A 377 54.44 -10.33 31.69
CA ASP A 377 53.94 -9.37 30.69
C ASP A 377 53.86 -7.92 31.18
N ARG A 378 53.70 -7.71 32.50
CA ARG A 378 53.55 -6.37 33.09
C ARG A 378 54.87 -5.59 33.14
N VAL A 379 56.00 -6.29 33.18
CA VAL A 379 57.34 -5.67 33.26
C VAL A 379 57.83 -5.25 31.87
N GLN A 380 57.52 -6.04 30.83
CA GLN A 380 58.08 -5.81 29.50
C GLN A 380 57.47 -4.60 28.76
N GLN A 381 56.27 -4.16 29.12
CA GLN A 381 55.66 -2.92 28.57
C GLN A 381 56.17 -1.63 29.23
N GLN A 382 56.68 -1.67 30.47
CA GLN A 382 57.18 -0.48 31.16
C GLN A 382 58.61 -0.10 30.73
N ALA A 383 59.40 -1.05 30.26
CA ALA A 383 60.79 -0.81 29.83
C ALA A 383 60.90 0.05 28.56
N THR A 384 59.96 -0.07 27.62
CA THR A 384 59.98 0.62 26.33
C THR A 384 59.61 2.10 26.40
N GLU A 385 58.77 2.51 27.37
CA GLU A 385 58.33 3.90 27.48
C GLU A 385 59.39 4.82 28.12
N ILE A 386 60.26 4.26 28.97
CA ILE A 386 61.30 5.02 29.70
C ILE A 386 62.47 5.41 28.77
N LEU A 387 62.90 4.50 27.89
CA LEU A 387 63.99 4.75 26.93
C LEU A 387 63.66 5.89 25.95
N LEU A 388 62.39 6.01 25.55
CA LEU A 388 61.92 7.07 24.65
C LEU A 388 62.03 8.46 25.31
N LYS A 389 61.64 8.58 26.59
CA LYS A 389 61.66 9.86 27.33
C LYS A 389 63.06 10.31 27.74
N ALA A 390 64.00 9.39 27.94
CA ALA A 390 65.39 9.73 28.27
C ALA A 390 66.11 10.50 27.14
N SER A 391 65.87 10.13 25.88
CA SER A 391 66.55 10.73 24.72
C SER A 391 66.25 12.22 24.52
N GLN A 392 65.01 12.64 24.81
CA GLN A 392 64.53 14.01 24.55
C GLN A 392 65.10 15.04 25.53
N ILE A 393 65.41 14.63 26.76
CA ILE A 393 65.92 15.52 27.82
C ILE A 393 67.36 15.99 27.49
N GLY A 394 68.21 15.10 26.99
CA GLY A 394 69.60 15.42 26.63
C GLY A 394 69.71 16.46 25.50
N SER A 395 68.85 16.39 24.49
CA SER A 395 68.81 17.38 23.40
C SER A 395 68.30 18.76 23.85
N LEU A 396 67.39 18.81 24.82
CA LEU A 396 66.81 20.07 25.31
C LEU A 396 67.79 20.88 26.16
N GLN A 397 68.59 20.22 27.00
CA GLN A 397 69.47 20.95 27.92
C GLN A 397 70.62 21.68 27.23
N ALA A 398 71.11 21.15 26.10
CA ALA A 398 72.13 21.81 25.28
C ALA A 398 71.58 23.06 24.55
N THR A 399 70.38 22.96 23.95
CA THR A 399 69.73 24.11 23.31
C THR A 399 69.30 25.16 24.33
N GLN A 400 68.84 24.74 25.52
CA GLN A 400 68.45 25.63 26.61
C GLN A 400 69.56 26.62 26.97
N MET A 401 70.82 26.19 27.18
CA MET A 401 71.88 27.11 27.58
C MET A 401 72.28 28.10 26.48
N THR A 402 72.22 27.71 25.20
CA THR A 402 72.39 28.65 24.08
C THR A 402 71.22 29.63 23.96
N HIS A 403 69.99 29.17 24.25
CA HIS A 403 68.82 30.04 24.28
C HIS A 403 68.85 30.98 25.49
N GLU A 404 69.31 30.58 26.68
CA GLU A 404 69.39 31.44 27.88
C GLU A 404 70.40 32.60 27.79
N ALA A 405 71.32 32.57 26.81
CA ALA A 405 72.11 33.75 26.43
C ALA A 405 71.27 34.69 25.55
N VAL A 406 70.79 34.19 24.42
CA VAL A 406 69.98 34.97 23.45
C VAL A 406 68.68 35.51 24.06
N ILE A 407 68.07 34.78 25.01
CA ILE A 407 66.89 35.20 25.76
C ILE A 407 67.18 36.43 26.62
N ARG A 408 68.37 36.59 27.20
CA ARG A 408 68.68 37.78 28.02
C ARG A 408 68.84 39.03 27.17
N ASP A 409 69.50 38.92 26.01
CA ASP A 409 69.62 40.02 25.07
C ASP A 409 68.25 40.37 24.47
N LEU A 410 67.48 39.35 24.04
CA LEU A 410 66.09 39.50 23.64
C LEU A 410 65.19 39.99 24.77
N GLU A 411 65.52 39.79 26.05
CA GLU A 411 64.77 40.33 27.18
C GLU A 411 65.00 41.82 27.40
N SER A 412 66.19 42.33 27.02
CA SER A 412 66.45 43.76 26.95
C SER A 412 65.73 44.45 25.77
N GLU A 413 65.61 43.77 24.63
CA GLU A 413 64.76 44.20 23.51
C GLU A 413 63.27 44.09 23.86
N LYS A 414 62.84 43.01 24.52
CA LYS A 414 61.46 42.73 24.94
C LYS A 414 60.98 43.66 26.07
N SER A 415 61.86 44.21 26.91
CA SER A 415 61.49 45.29 27.83
C SER A 415 61.29 46.62 27.08
N ARG A 416 62.24 47.00 26.21
CA ARG A 416 62.14 48.19 25.35
C ARG A 416 60.93 48.14 24.39
N LEU A 417 60.61 46.96 23.87
CA LEU A 417 59.43 46.70 23.08
C LEU A 417 58.17 46.60 23.95
N LYS A 418 58.21 46.06 25.18
CA LYS A 418 57.09 46.16 26.14
C LYS A 418 56.70 47.61 26.43
N ASP A 419 57.65 48.52 26.62
CA ASP A 419 57.34 49.93 26.89
C ASP A 419 56.83 50.70 25.64
N LYS A 420 56.92 50.09 24.46
CA LYS A 420 56.30 50.58 23.22
C LYS A 420 54.97 49.89 22.94
N VAL A 421 54.87 48.59 23.23
CA VAL A 421 53.65 47.79 23.17
C VAL A 421 52.66 48.30 24.19
N LEU A 422 53.02 48.51 25.47
CA LEU A 422 52.14 49.06 26.51
C LEU A 422 51.44 50.36 26.06
N ARG A 423 52.18 51.32 25.48
CA ARG A 423 51.57 52.55 24.94
C ARG A 423 50.66 52.29 23.74
N LEU A 424 51.07 51.39 22.84
CA LEU A 424 50.20 50.93 21.74
C LEU A 424 49.02 50.07 22.23
N GLU A 425 49.06 49.51 23.45
CA GLU A 425 48.00 48.73 24.08
C GLU A 425 47.08 49.60 24.95
N GLU A 426 47.56 50.73 25.45
CA GLU A 426 46.75 51.82 25.99
C GLU A 426 46.00 52.53 24.85
N GLU A 427 46.66 52.82 23.72
CA GLU A 427 46.02 53.37 22.51
C GLU A 427 45.06 52.36 21.87
N ARG A 428 45.48 51.10 21.68
CA ARG A 428 44.59 50.01 21.23
C ARG A 428 43.47 49.80 22.24
N GLY A 429 43.71 49.92 23.55
CA GLY A 429 42.69 49.81 24.59
C GLY A 429 41.67 50.94 24.55
N ALA A 430 42.10 52.18 24.31
CA ALA A 430 41.22 53.33 24.13
C ALA A 430 40.36 53.22 22.86
N LEU A 431 40.94 52.74 21.76
CA LEU A 431 40.22 52.45 20.52
C LEU A 431 39.31 51.23 20.64
N GLN A 432 39.77 50.16 21.31
CA GLN A 432 39.01 48.93 21.55
C GLN A 432 37.84 49.18 22.50
N ASN A 433 37.98 50.03 23.52
CA ASN A 433 36.85 50.47 24.34
C ASN A 433 35.84 51.31 23.54
N LYS A 434 36.28 52.10 22.55
CA LYS A 434 35.38 52.81 21.62
C LYS A 434 34.67 51.87 20.64
N CYS A 435 35.39 50.90 20.07
CA CYS A 435 34.77 49.86 19.25
C CYS A 435 33.82 49.01 20.09
N GLN A 436 34.22 48.54 21.28
CA GLN A 436 33.36 47.75 22.16
C GLN A 436 32.14 48.54 22.65
N THR A 437 32.22 49.84 22.93
CA THR A 437 31.00 50.62 23.29
C THR A 437 30.08 50.91 22.10
N LEU A 438 30.59 50.88 20.87
CA LEU A 438 29.76 50.91 19.65
C LEU A 438 29.18 49.52 19.33
N ASP A 439 30.00 48.47 19.38
CA ASP A 439 29.62 47.07 19.17
C ASP A 439 28.61 46.61 20.22
N GLU A 440 28.78 46.97 21.50
CA GLU A 440 27.84 46.58 22.55
C GLU A 440 26.51 47.32 22.42
N ARG A 441 26.53 48.57 21.92
CA ARG A 441 25.31 49.32 21.59
C ARG A 441 24.62 48.77 20.33
N GLN A 442 25.38 48.41 19.30
CA GLN A 442 24.86 47.74 18.10
C GLN A 442 24.36 46.34 18.45
N ARG A 443 25.04 45.58 19.31
CA ARG A 443 24.59 44.28 19.83
C ARG A 443 23.35 44.41 20.67
N GLN A 444 23.22 45.40 21.56
CA GLN A 444 21.97 45.62 22.30
C GLN A 444 20.81 45.96 21.35
N GLN A 445 21.07 46.74 20.29
CA GLN A 445 20.08 47.07 19.27
C GLN A 445 19.73 45.85 18.39
N VAL A 446 20.70 45.04 17.98
CA VAL A 446 20.51 43.77 17.25
C VAL A 446 19.82 42.74 18.13
N ILE A 447 20.19 42.58 19.40
CA ILE A 447 19.53 41.68 20.36
C ILE A 447 18.08 42.12 20.61
N SER A 448 17.78 43.42 20.61
CA SER A 448 16.39 43.90 20.71
C SER A 448 15.57 43.58 19.45
N LEU A 449 16.14 43.76 18.26
CA LEU A 449 15.51 43.44 16.97
C LEU A 449 15.39 41.93 16.73
N GLU A 450 16.41 41.16 17.10
CA GLU A 450 16.36 39.70 17.12
C GLU A 450 15.37 39.18 18.15
N LYS A 451 15.17 39.87 19.29
CA LYS A 451 14.17 39.49 20.28
C LYS A 451 12.77 39.72 19.74
N SER A 452 12.46 40.88 19.16
CA SER A 452 11.16 41.11 18.52
C SER A 452 10.94 40.16 17.34
N LEU A 453 11.96 39.92 16.51
CA LEU A 453 11.88 38.96 15.40
C LEU A 453 11.73 37.51 15.90
N ARG A 454 12.32 37.14 17.05
CA ARG A 454 12.11 35.84 17.70
C ARG A 454 10.72 35.73 18.35
N GLU A 455 10.16 36.82 18.84
CA GLU A 455 8.80 36.87 19.40
C GLU A 455 7.75 36.78 18.28
N GLU A 456 7.89 37.52 17.17
CA GLU A 456 7.10 37.37 15.95
C GLU A 456 7.26 35.96 15.34
N LYS A 457 8.49 35.45 15.22
CA LYS A 457 8.74 34.08 14.75
C LYS A 457 8.12 33.03 15.66
N GLN A 458 8.11 33.23 16.98
CA GLN A 458 7.38 32.34 17.89
C GLN A 458 5.85 32.45 17.73
N ILE A 459 5.31 33.61 17.39
CA ILE A 459 3.88 33.76 17.09
C ILE A 459 3.56 32.99 15.80
N TYR A 460 4.29 33.24 14.71
CA TYR A 460 4.09 32.51 13.45
C TYR A 460 4.39 31.02 13.54
N GLU A 461 5.35 30.57 14.36
CA GLU A 461 5.58 29.16 14.64
C GLU A 461 4.43 28.54 15.44
N LYS A 462 3.87 29.24 16.44
CA LYS A 462 2.67 28.79 17.16
C LYS A 462 1.45 28.76 16.25
N GLU A 463 1.29 29.72 15.35
CA GLU A 463 0.22 29.73 14.35
C GLU A 463 0.37 28.59 13.33
N LEU A 464 1.59 28.33 12.83
CA LEU A 464 1.89 27.18 11.97
C LEU A 464 1.67 25.84 12.69
N ILE A 465 2.02 25.74 13.97
CA ILE A 465 1.72 24.56 14.79
C ILE A 465 0.22 24.43 15.01
N ASN A 466 -0.51 25.50 15.32
CA ASN A 466 -1.96 25.48 15.49
C ASN A 466 -2.70 25.15 14.18
N LEU A 467 -2.21 25.60 13.02
CA LEU A 467 -2.74 25.18 11.73
C LEU A 467 -2.43 23.70 11.44
N ARG A 468 -1.21 23.22 11.74
CA ARG A 468 -0.86 21.80 11.61
C ARG A 468 -1.73 20.92 12.51
N VAL A 469 -1.87 21.28 13.78
CA VAL A 469 -2.74 20.58 14.75
C VAL A 469 -4.18 20.57 14.25
N ARG A 470 -4.73 21.69 13.78
CA ARG A 470 -6.09 21.70 13.19
C ARG A 470 -6.19 20.83 11.93
N TYR A 471 -5.22 20.88 11.02
CA TYR A 471 -5.22 19.99 9.85
C TYR A 471 -5.06 18.51 10.24
N GLU A 472 -4.32 18.20 11.29
CA GLU A 472 -4.15 16.84 11.83
C GLU A 472 -5.43 16.38 12.56
N GLU A 473 -6.11 17.25 13.30
CA GLU A 473 -7.42 17.06 13.93
C GLU A 473 -8.52 16.86 12.88
N ASP A 474 -8.61 17.71 11.86
CA ASP A 474 -9.55 17.59 10.74
C ASP A 474 -9.28 16.32 9.92
N THR A 475 -8.02 15.98 9.67
CA THR A 475 -7.63 14.75 8.97
C THR A 475 -7.91 13.51 9.83
N ALA A 476 -7.73 13.58 11.15
CA ALA A 476 -8.09 12.52 12.09
C ALA A 476 -9.60 12.34 12.16
N HIS A 477 -10.38 13.42 12.25
CA HIS A 477 -11.84 13.42 12.24
C HIS A 477 -12.39 12.88 10.90
N PHE A 478 -11.78 13.23 9.77
CA PHE A 478 -12.15 12.67 8.47
C PHE A 478 -11.83 11.16 8.39
N LYS A 479 -10.67 10.71 8.89
CA LYS A 479 -10.32 9.29 8.98
C LYS A 479 -11.24 8.51 9.92
N ASP A 480 -11.59 9.09 11.07
CA ASP A 480 -12.47 8.52 12.10
C ASP A 480 -13.91 8.39 11.60
N THR A 481 -14.46 9.44 10.98
CA THR A 481 -15.78 9.38 10.34
C THR A 481 -15.81 8.41 9.15
N HIS A 482 -14.74 8.33 8.35
CA HIS A 482 -14.64 7.34 7.27
C HIS A 482 -14.50 5.90 7.81
N SER A 483 -13.73 5.68 8.89
CA SER A 483 -13.63 4.38 9.57
C SER A 483 -14.99 3.94 10.11
N ARG A 484 -15.71 4.82 10.83
CA ARG A 484 -17.07 4.53 11.32
C ARG A 484 -18.03 4.20 10.17
N ALA A 485 -17.96 4.91 9.04
CA ALA A 485 -18.79 4.61 7.87
C ALA A 485 -18.47 3.22 7.27
N VAL A 486 -17.19 2.85 7.18
CA VAL A 486 -16.73 1.52 6.71
C VAL A 486 -17.09 0.43 7.71
N GLU A 487 -16.99 0.67 9.01
CA GLU A 487 -17.41 -0.27 10.06
C GLU A 487 -18.94 -0.46 10.09
N ASP A 488 -19.72 0.61 9.90
CA ASP A 488 -21.18 0.54 9.81
C ASP A 488 -21.62 -0.22 8.55
N LEU A 489 -20.96 0.01 7.42
CA LEU A 489 -21.15 -0.81 6.20
C LEU A 489 -20.76 -2.27 6.44
N SER A 490 -19.64 -2.52 7.12
CA SER A 490 -19.18 -3.87 7.47
C SER A 490 -20.12 -4.58 8.45
N ARG A 491 -20.69 -3.86 9.43
CA ARG A 491 -21.71 -4.38 10.36
C ARG A 491 -23.03 -4.67 9.64
N LYS A 492 -23.45 -3.81 8.69
CA LYS A 492 -24.62 -4.07 7.83
C LYS A 492 -24.41 -5.28 6.90
N HIS A 493 -23.24 -5.40 6.28
CA HIS A 493 -22.90 -6.54 5.42
C HIS A 493 -22.82 -7.84 6.22
N ARG A 494 -22.21 -7.83 7.41
CA ARG A 494 -22.20 -8.99 8.32
C ARG A 494 -23.60 -9.40 8.76
N ALA A 495 -24.45 -8.46 9.19
CA ALA A 495 -25.83 -8.74 9.56
C ALA A 495 -26.66 -9.28 8.38
N ALA A 496 -26.39 -8.82 7.15
CA ALA A 496 -27.01 -9.37 5.95
C ALA A 496 -26.55 -10.82 5.68
N LEU A 497 -25.24 -11.10 5.79
CA LEU A 497 -24.69 -12.46 5.68
C LEU A 497 -25.28 -13.40 6.74
N GLU A 498 -25.25 -13.00 8.02
CA GLU A 498 -25.82 -13.74 9.15
C GLU A 498 -27.32 -14.03 8.94
N ASN A 499 -28.08 -13.07 8.39
CA ASN A 499 -29.49 -13.28 8.06
C ASN A 499 -29.67 -14.27 6.89
N THR A 500 -28.88 -14.15 5.81
CA THR A 500 -28.94 -15.12 4.69
C THR A 500 -28.53 -16.53 5.10
N GLN A 501 -27.52 -16.65 5.97
CA GLN A 501 -27.13 -17.93 6.56
C GLN A 501 -28.24 -18.49 7.46
N SER A 502 -28.86 -17.66 8.32
CA SER A 502 -29.98 -18.09 9.15
C SER A 502 -31.21 -18.52 8.34
N ILE A 503 -31.48 -17.89 7.20
CA ILE A 503 -32.54 -18.31 6.26
C ILE A 503 -32.17 -19.64 5.61
N SER A 504 -30.95 -19.78 5.10
CA SER A 504 -30.45 -21.02 4.48
C SER A 504 -30.41 -22.20 5.47
N GLU A 505 -30.02 -21.98 6.72
CA GLU A 505 -30.07 -23.01 7.77
C GLU A 505 -31.50 -23.43 8.11
N LYS A 506 -32.44 -22.47 8.21
CA LYS A 506 -33.86 -22.79 8.41
C LYS A 506 -34.43 -23.60 7.25
N GLU A 507 -34.07 -23.26 6.01
CA GLU A 507 -34.52 -23.96 4.81
C GLU A 507 -33.90 -25.37 4.71
N LYS A 508 -32.60 -25.52 4.98
CA LYS A 508 -31.90 -26.81 5.10
C LYS A 508 -32.53 -27.68 6.19
N ASN A 509 -32.83 -27.12 7.36
CA ASN A 509 -33.45 -27.86 8.47
C ASN A 509 -34.91 -28.23 8.15
N ARG A 510 -35.63 -27.39 7.39
CA ARG A 510 -36.98 -27.72 6.88
C ARG A 510 -36.92 -28.90 5.90
N LEU A 511 -35.97 -28.89 4.96
CA LEU A 511 -35.76 -29.99 4.00
C LEU A 511 -35.32 -31.28 4.69
N LEU A 512 -34.45 -31.21 5.72
CA LEU A 512 -34.10 -32.38 6.54
C LEU A 512 -35.33 -32.96 7.24
N SER A 513 -36.13 -32.11 7.89
CA SER A 513 -37.39 -32.54 8.52
C SER A 513 -38.38 -33.11 7.50
N GLU A 514 -38.51 -32.54 6.30
CA GLU A 514 -39.34 -33.06 5.21
C GLU A 514 -38.87 -34.43 4.68
N MET A 515 -37.56 -34.71 4.73
CA MET A 515 -36.99 -36.02 4.36
C MET A 515 -37.16 -37.05 5.50
N GLU A 516 -36.97 -36.66 6.76
CA GLU A 516 -37.25 -37.50 7.94
C GLU A 516 -38.74 -37.90 7.96
N ASP A 517 -39.64 -36.95 7.69
CA ASP A 517 -41.08 -37.16 7.51
C ASP A 517 -41.41 -38.14 6.38
N GLN A 518 -40.59 -38.21 5.33
CA GLN A 518 -40.77 -39.16 4.22
C GLN A 518 -40.27 -40.56 4.59
N PHE A 519 -39.07 -40.67 5.15
CA PHE A 519 -38.53 -41.95 5.63
C PHE A 519 -39.39 -42.58 6.71
N GLU A 520 -40.00 -41.80 7.62
CA GLU A 520 -40.92 -42.35 8.62
C GLU A 520 -42.23 -42.88 7.99
N LYS A 521 -42.76 -42.20 6.96
CA LYS A 521 -43.92 -42.69 6.19
C LYS A 521 -43.61 -43.97 5.42
N GLU A 522 -42.46 -44.03 4.73
CA GLU A 522 -42.01 -45.24 4.03
C GLU A 522 -41.79 -46.40 5.00
N ARG A 523 -41.06 -46.18 6.10
CA ARG A 523 -40.82 -47.19 7.15
C ARG A 523 -42.14 -47.75 7.71
N ASN A 524 -43.12 -46.88 7.98
CA ASN A 524 -44.41 -47.32 8.49
C ASN A 524 -45.17 -48.16 7.45
N SER A 525 -45.17 -47.75 6.17
CA SER A 525 -45.79 -48.55 5.09
C SER A 525 -45.14 -49.93 4.88
N LEU A 526 -43.82 -50.03 5.10
CA LEU A 526 -43.09 -51.29 5.03
C LEU A 526 -43.38 -52.19 6.24
N GLU A 527 -43.57 -51.63 7.45
CA GLU A 527 -43.99 -52.41 8.62
C GLU A 527 -45.45 -52.88 8.50
N GLU A 528 -46.33 -52.08 7.89
CA GLU A 528 -47.70 -52.50 7.52
C GLU A 528 -47.68 -53.68 6.54
N GLN A 529 -46.97 -53.59 5.41
CA GLN A 529 -46.82 -54.71 4.47
C GLN A 529 -46.26 -55.98 5.15
N LYS A 530 -45.28 -55.80 6.03
CA LYS A 530 -44.66 -56.87 6.84
C LYS A 530 -45.60 -57.46 7.90
N SER A 531 -46.62 -56.72 8.37
CA SER A 531 -47.68 -57.27 9.22
C SER A 531 -48.66 -58.13 8.42
N LEU A 532 -49.09 -57.68 7.24
CA LEU A 532 -49.98 -58.43 6.35
C LEU A 532 -49.35 -59.77 5.91
N LEU A 533 -48.07 -59.74 5.49
CA LEU A 533 -47.32 -60.95 5.13
C LEU A 533 -47.11 -61.93 6.31
N ARG A 534 -47.14 -61.46 7.56
CA ARG A 534 -47.13 -62.34 8.74
C ARG A 534 -48.48 -62.99 8.95
N GLU A 535 -49.55 -62.22 8.83
CA GLU A 535 -50.94 -62.70 8.95
C GLU A 535 -51.25 -63.76 7.88
N GLU A 536 -50.82 -63.57 6.63
CA GLU A 536 -50.89 -64.60 5.59
C GLU A 536 -50.12 -65.89 5.94
N LEU A 537 -48.90 -65.76 6.47
CA LEU A 537 -48.08 -66.92 6.87
C LEU A 537 -48.68 -67.71 8.04
N ASP A 538 -49.27 -67.03 9.02
CA ASP A 538 -49.90 -67.68 10.17
C ASP A 538 -51.24 -68.33 9.80
N ASN A 539 -52.04 -67.73 8.91
CA ASN A 539 -53.22 -68.38 8.31
C ASN A 539 -52.83 -69.70 7.59
N ILE A 540 -51.76 -69.69 6.79
CA ILE A 540 -51.26 -70.91 6.10
C ILE A 540 -50.78 -71.98 7.10
N ARG A 541 -50.19 -71.57 8.23
CA ARG A 541 -49.78 -72.50 9.31
C ARG A 541 -50.98 -73.16 9.98
N GLU A 542 -52.05 -72.42 10.25
CA GLU A 542 -53.28 -72.98 10.82
C GLU A 542 -53.95 -73.99 9.86
N GLU A 543 -54.02 -73.66 8.56
CA GLU A 543 -54.50 -74.60 7.54
C GLU A 543 -53.71 -75.92 7.48
N LEU A 544 -52.38 -75.85 7.56
CA LEU A 544 -51.51 -77.03 7.54
C LEU A 544 -51.63 -77.83 8.84
N SER A 545 -51.77 -77.16 9.99
CA SER A 545 -52.02 -77.80 11.28
C SER A 545 -53.33 -78.60 11.29
N ALA A 546 -54.41 -78.02 10.77
CA ALA A 546 -55.71 -78.69 10.64
C ALA A 546 -55.62 -79.96 9.77
N LYS A 547 -54.96 -79.88 8.61
CA LYS A 547 -54.74 -81.01 7.69
C LYS A 547 -53.93 -82.13 8.34
N LEU A 548 -52.91 -81.80 9.13
CA LEU A 548 -52.07 -82.77 9.85
C LEU A 548 -52.83 -83.46 10.99
N SER A 549 -53.66 -82.71 11.73
CA SER A 549 -54.57 -83.25 12.76
C SER A 549 -55.52 -84.32 12.20
N MET A 550 -56.13 -84.06 11.03
CA MET A 550 -57.00 -85.03 10.35
C MET A 550 -56.26 -86.35 10.03
N ALA A 551 -55.04 -86.27 9.49
CA ALA A 551 -54.25 -87.45 9.13
C ALA A 551 -53.93 -88.36 10.35
N ASN A 552 -53.61 -87.77 11.50
CA ASN A 552 -53.31 -88.53 12.73
C ASN A 552 -54.51 -89.31 13.28
N SER A 553 -55.74 -88.83 13.05
CA SER A 553 -56.95 -89.53 13.51
C SER A 553 -57.18 -90.86 12.78
N GLU A 554 -56.88 -90.91 11.48
CA GLU A 554 -57.02 -92.13 10.66
C GLU A 554 -55.93 -93.18 10.98
N VAL A 555 -54.70 -92.75 11.31
CA VAL A 555 -53.63 -93.67 11.76
C VAL A 555 -54.02 -94.41 13.03
N SER A 556 -54.67 -93.71 13.98
CA SER A 556 -55.14 -94.31 15.24
C SER A 556 -56.18 -95.40 15.00
N ARG A 557 -57.12 -95.16 14.06
CA ARG A 557 -58.18 -96.11 13.66
C ARG A 557 -57.62 -97.44 13.11
N LEU A 558 -56.48 -97.40 12.42
CA LEU A 558 -55.83 -98.58 11.85
C LEU A 558 -55.12 -99.45 12.92
N GLN A 559 -54.62 -98.84 14.00
CA GLN A 559 -53.91 -99.56 15.06
C GLN A 559 -54.83 -100.42 15.94
N GLU A 560 -56.09 -100.03 16.12
CA GLU A 560 -57.07 -100.83 16.89
C GLU A 560 -57.49 -102.13 16.18
N LEU A 561 -57.49 -102.15 14.84
CA LEU A 561 -57.78 -103.36 14.05
C LEU A 561 -56.71 -104.45 14.23
N VAL A 562 -55.43 -104.06 14.37
CA VAL A 562 -54.31 -105.02 14.52
C VAL A 562 -54.40 -105.76 15.87
N LYS A 563 -54.73 -105.05 16.96
CA LYS A 563 -54.82 -105.62 18.32
C LYS A 563 -55.88 -106.73 18.47
N GLN A 564 -56.82 -106.84 17.54
CA GLN A 564 -57.86 -107.88 17.57
C GLN A 564 -57.37 -109.23 17.01
N GLY A 565 -56.23 -109.27 16.30
CA GLY A 565 -55.72 -110.49 15.67
C GLY A 565 -54.90 -111.42 16.56
N GLU A 566 -54.39 -110.95 17.71
CA GLU A 566 -53.32 -111.64 18.45
C GLU A 566 -53.83 -112.59 19.58
N GLN A 567 -55.14 -112.65 19.84
CA GLN A 567 -55.71 -113.44 20.96
C GLN A 567 -55.97 -114.92 20.65
N GLY A 568 -55.10 -115.58 19.87
CA GLY A 568 -55.35 -116.97 19.47
C GLY A 568 -54.11 -117.78 19.09
N LEU A 569 -53.47 -118.43 20.08
CA LEU A 569 -52.91 -119.79 20.01
C LEU A 569 -52.21 -120.16 21.33
N GLY A 570 -52.76 -121.13 22.06
CA GLY A 570 -52.11 -121.66 23.27
C GLY A 570 -52.71 -122.99 23.74
N SER A 571 -51.91 -124.06 23.69
CA SER A 571 -51.95 -125.27 24.54
C SER A 571 -51.08 -126.37 23.93
N ALA A 572 -49.93 -126.68 24.57
CA ALA A 572 -49.09 -127.84 24.26
C ALA A 572 -48.12 -128.18 25.43
N GLU A 573 -48.57 -127.99 26.67
CA GLU A 573 -47.68 -127.82 27.84
C GLU A 573 -46.93 -129.10 28.30
N GLY A 574 -47.27 -130.26 27.73
CA GLY A 574 -46.75 -131.57 28.15
C GLY A 574 -45.28 -131.86 27.85
N HIS A 575 -44.72 -131.32 26.76
CA HIS A 575 -43.30 -131.56 26.41
C HIS A 575 -42.30 -130.70 27.21
N ILE A 576 -42.80 -129.76 28.03
CA ILE A 576 -41.99 -128.76 28.72
C ILE A 576 -41.07 -129.37 29.78
N SER A 577 -41.35 -130.56 30.32
CA SER A 577 -40.48 -131.17 31.35
C SER A 577 -39.07 -131.50 30.83
N ASN A 578 -38.96 -132.16 29.68
CA ASN A 578 -37.66 -132.55 29.13
C ASN A 578 -37.02 -131.40 28.34
N LEU A 579 -37.85 -130.48 27.81
CA LEU A 579 -37.34 -129.22 27.27
C LEU A 579 -36.78 -128.31 28.36
N LYS A 580 -37.24 -128.35 29.62
CA LYS A 580 -36.75 -127.47 30.71
C LYS A 580 -35.26 -127.61 31.01
N ASP A 581 -34.69 -128.82 30.96
CA ASP A 581 -33.25 -129.02 31.22
C ASP A 581 -32.38 -128.63 30.01
N ALA A 582 -32.88 -128.80 28.78
CA ALA A 582 -32.24 -128.25 27.58
C ALA A 582 -32.36 -126.72 27.54
N GLN A 583 -33.55 -126.19 27.88
CA GLN A 583 -33.87 -124.78 28.03
C GLN A 583 -33.03 -124.13 29.12
N LYS A 584 -32.65 -124.84 30.19
CA LYS A 584 -31.78 -124.28 31.24
C LYS A 584 -30.35 -124.02 30.72
N LYS A 585 -29.77 -124.99 30.01
CA LYS A 585 -28.47 -124.81 29.32
C LYS A 585 -28.54 -123.75 28.23
N LEU A 586 -29.61 -123.77 27.44
CA LEU A 586 -29.89 -122.72 26.46
C LEU A 586 -30.19 -121.37 27.12
N LEU A 587 -30.66 -121.29 28.37
CA LEU A 587 -30.79 -120.04 29.12
C LEU A 587 -29.42 -119.55 29.59
N GLU A 588 -28.54 -120.44 30.06
CA GLU A 588 -27.17 -120.09 30.44
C GLU A 588 -26.39 -119.57 29.20
N GLU A 589 -26.58 -120.18 28.03
CA GLU A 589 -26.03 -119.69 26.75
C GLU A 589 -26.74 -118.42 26.24
N LEU A 590 -28.07 -118.31 26.39
CA LEU A 590 -28.86 -117.13 26.01
C LEU A 590 -28.55 -115.93 26.90
N ASP A 591 -28.30 -116.13 28.19
CA ASP A 591 -27.92 -115.07 29.12
C ASP A 591 -26.42 -114.74 29.01
N ALA A 592 -25.55 -115.68 28.63
CA ALA A 592 -24.17 -115.39 28.23
C ALA A 592 -24.06 -114.67 26.87
N THR A 593 -25.02 -114.88 25.96
CA THR A 593 -25.12 -114.11 24.70
C THR A 593 -25.86 -112.79 24.88
N ARG A 594 -26.84 -112.68 25.79
CA ARG A 594 -27.42 -111.39 26.24
C ARG A 594 -26.43 -110.57 27.05
N ALA A 595 -25.54 -111.18 27.83
CA ALA A 595 -24.44 -110.49 28.50
C ALA A 595 -23.50 -109.88 27.44
N ARG A 596 -23.02 -110.67 26.49
CA ARG A 596 -22.24 -110.18 25.35
C ARG A 596 -22.99 -109.15 24.50
N LEU A 597 -24.30 -109.31 24.29
CA LEU A 597 -25.12 -108.34 23.57
C LEU A 597 -25.23 -107.01 24.34
N ARG A 598 -25.39 -107.05 25.67
CA ARG A 598 -25.33 -105.86 26.54
C ARG A 598 -23.94 -105.23 26.54
N GLU A 599 -22.87 -106.02 26.56
CA GLU A 599 -21.49 -105.51 26.44
C GLU A 599 -21.28 -104.81 25.10
N THR A 600 -21.69 -105.42 23.97
CA THR A 600 -21.63 -104.76 22.65
C THR A 600 -22.56 -103.56 22.53
N SER A 601 -23.72 -103.57 23.20
CA SER A 601 -24.66 -102.44 23.22
C SER A 601 -24.16 -101.28 24.09
N ASN A 602 -23.49 -101.58 25.21
CA ASN A 602 -22.84 -100.60 26.06
C ASN A 602 -21.63 -100.00 25.34
N LEU A 603 -20.87 -100.82 24.60
CA LEU A 603 -19.77 -100.35 23.76
C LEU A 603 -20.29 -99.50 22.58
N LEU A 604 -21.41 -99.86 21.96
CA LEU A 604 -22.09 -99.03 20.96
C LEU A 604 -22.55 -97.70 21.55
N THR A 605 -23.19 -97.71 22.72
CA THR A 605 -23.61 -96.49 23.42
C THR A 605 -22.42 -95.61 23.80
N ALA A 606 -21.31 -96.20 24.24
CA ALA A 606 -20.07 -95.48 24.53
C ALA A 606 -19.47 -94.85 23.25
N LEU A 607 -19.37 -95.61 22.15
CA LEU A 607 -18.90 -95.12 20.85
C LEU A 607 -19.83 -94.06 20.25
N GLN A 608 -21.14 -94.12 20.49
CA GLN A 608 -22.08 -93.06 20.14
C GLN A 608 -21.83 -91.79 20.97
N GLY A 609 -21.64 -91.92 22.29
CA GLY A 609 -21.26 -90.78 23.15
C GLY A 609 -19.90 -90.17 22.79
N GLU A 610 -18.93 -90.98 22.38
CA GLU A 610 -17.65 -90.52 21.84
C GLU A 610 -17.83 -89.80 20.49
N MET A 611 -18.69 -90.31 19.59
CA MET A 611 -19.04 -89.59 18.35
C MET A 611 -19.75 -88.26 18.63
N GLU A 612 -20.70 -88.23 19.56
CA GLU A 612 -21.48 -87.04 19.89
C GLU A 612 -20.63 -85.98 20.60
N THR A 613 -19.71 -86.38 21.47
CA THR A 613 -18.73 -85.46 22.08
C THR A 613 -17.68 -84.97 21.08
N GLN A 614 -17.19 -85.82 20.16
CA GLN A 614 -16.35 -85.36 19.05
C GLN A 614 -17.08 -84.38 18.12
N LYS A 615 -18.35 -84.64 17.82
CA LYS A 615 -19.20 -83.74 17.04
C LYS A 615 -19.39 -82.40 17.75
N GLN A 616 -19.74 -82.41 19.04
CA GLN A 616 -19.86 -81.18 19.84
C GLN A 616 -18.53 -80.40 19.90
N GLN A 617 -17.39 -81.07 20.03
CA GLN A 617 -16.06 -80.42 19.97
C GLN A 617 -15.75 -79.83 18.59
N HIS A 618 -16.19 -80.48 17.50
CA HIS A 618 -16.03 -79.97 16.14
C HIS A 618 -16.95 -78.76 15.89
N ASP A 619 -18.21 -78.84 16.32
CA ASP A 619 -19.19 -77.77 16.18
C ASP A 619 -18.79 -76.53 17.03
N ALA A 620 -18.24 -76.73 18.23
CA ALA A 620 -17.67 -75.66 19.05
C ALA A 620 -16.46 -74.98 18.38
N LYS A 621 -15.56 -75.76 17.75
CA LYS A 621 -14.44 -75.20 16.95
C LYS A 621 -14.93 -74.45 15.71
N LEU A 622 -16.02 -74.91 15.07
CA LEU A 622 -16.67 -74.21 13.96
C LEU A 622 -17.32 -72.89 14.39
N ILE A 623 -17.82 -72.79 15.62
CA ILE A 623 -18.35 -71.53 16.17
C ILE A 623 -17.18 -70.58 16.48
N SER A 624 -16.19 -71.02 17.25
CA SER A 624 -15.01 -70.21 17.60
C SER A 624 -14.26 -69.67 16.37
N THR A 625 -14.03 -70.50 15.34
CA THR A 625 -13.39 -70.03 14.10
C THR A 625 -14.25 -69.04 13.31
N LYS A 626 -15.58 -69.18 13.31
CA LYS A 626 -16.49 -68.19 12.70
C LYS A 626 -16.51 -66.88 13.49
N GLU A 627 -16.43 -66.93 14.82
CA GLU A 627 -16.35 -65.74 15.67
C GLU A 627 -15.01 -64.99 15.48
N GLU A 628 -13.90 -65.73 15.34
CA GLU A 628 -12.60 -65.15 15.00
C GLU A 628 -12.58 -64.51 13.60
N GLU A 629 -13.10 -65.18 12.56
CA GLU A 629 -13.21 -64.60 11.22
C GLU A 629 -14.17 -63.41 11.20
N LYS A 630 -15.29 -63.46 11.94
CA LYS A 630 -16.17 -62.31 12.09
C LYS A 630 -15.44 -61.13 12.75
N LEU A 631 -14.70 -61.35 13.83
CA LEU A 631 -13.92 -60.30 14.48
C LEU A 631 -12.83 -59.70 13.57
N LYS A 632 -12.24 -60.50 12.66
CA LYS A 632 -11.34 -59.98 11.62
C LYS A 632 -12.09 -59.10 10.62
N MET A 633 -13.24 -59.54 10.14
CA MET A 633 -14.08 -58.78 9.20
C MET A 633 -14.61 -57.47 9.81
N ASP A 634 -15.18 -57.52 11.02
CA ASP A 634 -15.70 -56.36 11.76
C ASP A 634 -14.56 -55.32 11.98
N LYS A 635 -13.34 -55.79 12.31
CA LYS A 635 -12.16 -54.93 12.48
C LYS A 635 -11.63 -54.35 11.16
N MET A 636 -11.67 -55.13 10.07
CA MET A 636 -11.25 -54.68 8.75
C MET A 636 -12.25 -53.66 8.15
N ALA A 637 -13.54 -53.82 8.44
CA ALA A 637 -14.57 -52.82 8.13
C ALA A 637 -14.34 -51.50 8.89
N LEU A 638 -14.12 -51.56 10.20
CA LEU A 638 -13.80 -50.38 11.02
C LEU A 638 -12.52 -49.67 10.53
N GLU A 639 -11.48 -50.43 10.15
CA GLU A 639 -10.28 -49.88 9.54
C GLU A 639 -10.54 -49.18 8.19
N LEU A 640 -11.51 -49.65 7.41
CA LEU A 640 -11.92 -48.99 6.17
C LEU A 640 -12.74 -47.72 6.46
N GLU A 641 -13.71 -47.76 7.37
CA GLU A 641 -14.47 -46.57 7.79
C GLU A 641 -13.55 -45.45 8.34
N LEU A 642 -12.55 -45.80 9.14
CA LEU A 642 -11.55 -44.84 9.63
C LEU A 642 -10.69 -44.23 8.50
N LYS A 643 -10.33 -45.03 7.48
CA LYS A 643 -9.59 -44.53 6.30
C LYS A 643 -10.46 -43.64 5.41
N TRP A 644 -11.72 -44.02 5.19
CA TRP A 644 -12.70 -43.23 4.42
C TRP A 644 -13.08 -41.92 5.12
N THR A 645 -13.31 -41.94 6.44
CA THR A 645 -13.62 -40.71 7.19
C THR A 645 -12.43 -39.76 7.27
N GLU A 646 -11.20 -40.26 7.40
CA GLU A 646 -10.00 -39.41 7.36
C GLU A 646 -9.73 -38.84 5.96
N THR A 647 -9.89 -39.61 4.89
CA THR A 647 -9.79 -39.06 3.51
C THR A 647 -10.88 -38.02 3.24
N LEU A 648 -12.13 -38.28 3.62
CA LEU A 648 -13.22 -37.30 3.49
C LEU A 648 -12.94 -36.03 4.31
N ARG A 649 -12.36 -36.16 5.51
CA ARG A 649 -11.91 -35.04 6.35
C ARG A 649 -10.78 -34.24 5.70
N GLN A 650 -9.85 -34.91 4.99
CA GLN A 650 -8.75 -34.27 4.27
C GLN A 650 -9.24 -33.52 3.03
N GLU A 651 -10.14 -34.10 2.21
CA GLU A 651 -10.73 -33.38 1.08
C GLU A 651 -11.61 -32.21 1.56
N CYS A 652 -12.40 -32.40 2.62
CA CYS A 652 -13.12 -31.31 3.29
C CYS A 652 -12.18 -30.23 3.87
N LYS A 653 -10.91 -30.54 4.15
CA LYS A 653 -9.90 -29.56 4.57
C LYS A 653 -9.35 -28.80 3.35
N LYS A 654 -8.98 -29.49 2.26
CA LYS A 654 -8.51 -28.87 1.01
C LYS A 654 -9.53 -27.90 0.44
N LEU A 655 -10.79 -28.32 0.29
CA LEU A 655 -11.87 -27.45 -0.22
C LEU A 655 -12.07 -26.19 0.64
N ARG A 656 -11.82 -26.27 1.96
CA ARG A 656 -11.85 -25.11 2.88
C ARG A 656 -10.57 -24.28 2.88
N GLU A 657 -9.51 -24.75 2.25
CA GLU A 657 -8.23 -24.05 2.03
C GLU A 657 -8.27 -23.38 0.67
N GLU A 658 -8.63 -24.10 -0.40
CA GLU A 658 -8.89 -23.60 -1.76
C GLU A 658 -9.93 -22.46 -1.77
N LEU A 659 -11.12 -22.65 -1.19
CA LEU A 659 -12.15 -21.60 -1.10
C LEU A 659 -11.68 -20.35 -0.30
N ARG A 660 -10.73 -20.54 0.62
CA ARG A 660 -10.16 -19.44 1.43
C ARG A 660 -9.05 -18.71 0.65
N GLU A 661 -8.29 -19.43 -0.15
CA GLU A 661 -7.30 -18.88 -1.07
C GLU A 661 -7.99 -18.11 -2.19
N GLU A 662 -9.05 -18.64 -2.82
CA GLU A 662 -9.90 -17.88 -3.75
C GLU A 662 -10.49 -16.62 -3.08
N HIS A 663 -10.99 -16.72 -1.85
CA HIS A 663 -11.59 -15.56 -1.19
C HIS A 663 -10.54 -14.49 -0.84
N GLU A 664 -9.33 -14.87 -0.43
CA GLU A 664 -8.21 -13.94 -0.25
C GLU A 664 -7.68 -13.40 -1.59
N GLU A 665 -7.68 -14.18 -2.67
CA GLU A 665 -7.25 -13.73 -4.00
C GLU A 665 -8.23 -12.72 -4.60
N ASN A 666 -9.54 -12.98 -4.50
CA ASN A 666 -10.59 -12.03 -4.87
C ASN A 666 -10.56 -10.76 -3.99
N LYS A 667 -10.18 -10.90 -2.72
CA LYS A 667 -9.97 -9.75 -1.81
C LYS A 667 -8.71 -8.96 -2.18
N ARG A 668 -7.61 -9.61 -2.58
CA ARG A 668 -6.39 -8.96 -3.09
C ARG A 668 -6.67 -8.22 -4.40
N SER A 669 -7.37 -8.84 -5.35
CA SER A 669 -7.70 -8.20 -6.63
C SER A 669 -8.64 -7.01 -6.46
N ALA A 670 -9.68 -7.13 -5.61
CA ALA A 670 -10.55 -6.02 -5.25
C ALA A 670 -9.80 -4.87 -4.55
N LEU A 671 -8.92 -5.18 -3.59
CA LEU A 671 -8.07 -4.17 -2.92
C LEU A 671 -7.08 -3.52 -3.91
N SER A 672 -6.53 -4.28 -4.85
CA SER A 672 -5.62 -3.75 -5.88
C SER A 672 -6.34 -2.84 -6.87
N GLN A 673 -7.58 -3.18 -7.28
CA GLN A 673 -8.41 -2.30 -8.10
C GLN A 673 -8.82 -1.03 -7.33
N LEU A 674 -9.17 -1.16 -6.05
CA LEU A 674 -9.50 -0.01 -5.21
C LEU A 674 -8.29 0.93 -5.03
N ALA A 675 -7.09 0.37 -4.85
CA ALA A 675 -5.84 1.13 -4.80
C ALA A 675 -5.53 1.81 -6.15
N GLN A 676 -5.65 1.10 -7.27
CA GLN A 676 -5.44 1.65 -8.60
C GLN A 676 -6.42 2.80 -8.91
N ASN A 677 -7.68 2.66 -8.53
CA ASN A 677 -8.68 3.72 -8.65
C ASN A 677 -8.35 4.92 -7.74
N LYS A 678 -7.91 4.67 -6.49
CA LYS A 678 -7.43 5.72 -5.57
C LYS A 678 -6.23 6.47 -6.14
N ASP A 679 -5.28 5.78 -6.74
CA ASP A 679 -4.10 6.41 -7.34
C ASP A 679 -4.47 7.21 -8.61
N GLN A 680 -5.43 6.75 -9.41
CA GLN A 680 -5.98 7.52 -10.54
C GLN A 680 -6.76 8.77 -10.10
N GLU A 681 -7.60 8.65 -9.05
CA GLU A 681 -8.26 9.80 -8.39
C GLU A 681 -7.22 10.80 -7.89
N MET A 682 -6.19 10.33 -7.18
CA MET A 682 -5.14 11.17 -6.62
C MET A 682 -4.24 11.80 -7.69
N CYS A 683 -3.96 11.11 -8.80
CA CYS A 683 -3.25 11.71 -9.93
C CYS A 683 -4.10 12.78 -10.62
N SER A 684 -5.37 12.50 -10.89
CA SER A 684 -6.32 13.48 -11.47
C SER A 684 -6.48 14.72 -10.58
N ALA A 685 -6.56 14.52 -9.26
CA ALA A 685 -6.59 15.60 -8.28
C ALA A 685 -5.26 16.38 -8.27
N ARG A 686 -4.11 15.72 -8.27
CA ARG A 686 -2.78 16.37 -8.36
C ARG A 686 -2.64 17.20 -9.63
N GLU A 687 -3.00 16.66 -10.80
CA GLU A 687 -2.94 17.41 -12.05
C GLU A 687 -3.89 18.60 -12.07
N SER A 688 -5.12 18.45 -11.56
CA SER A 688 -6.09 19.56 -11.52
C SER A 688 -5.63 20.69 -10.58
N TRP A 689 -5.05 20.35 -9.42
CA TRP A 689 -4.39 21.32 -8.55
C TRP A 689 -3.11 21.90 -9.14
N GLN A 690 -2.33 21.11 -9.87
CA GLN A 690 -1.11 21.60 -10.51
C GLN A 690 -1.42 22.59 -11.63
N ARG A 691 -2.41 22.30 -12.49
CA ARG A 691 -2.97 23.27 -13.44
C ARG A 691 -3.48 24.52 -12.73
N LYS A 692 -4.11 24.38 -11.55
CA LYS A 692 -4.54 25.52 -10.72
C LYS A 692 -3.38 26.37 -10.20
N VAL A 693 -2.25 25.74 -9.89
CA VAL A 693 -1.01 26.43 -9.47
C VAL A 693 -0.35 27.09 -10.69
N GLU A 694 -0.36 26.45 -11.86
CA GLU A 694 0.13 27.00 -13.12
C GLU A 694 -0.71 28.22 -13.55
N ASP A 695 -2.05 28.14 -13.55
CA ASP A 695 -2.99 29.26 -13.74
C ASP A 695 -2.63 30.47 -12.85
N LEU A 696 -2.36 30.21 -11.57
CA LEU A 696 -2.07 31.24 -10.56
C LEU A 696 -0.65 31.80 -10.70
N LEU A 697 0.32 30.98 -11.12
CA LEU A 697 1.67 31.44 -11.42
C LEU A 697 1.71 32.30 -12.68
N GLU A 698 0.92 31.98 -13.72
CA GLU A 698 0.74 32.85 -14.88
C GLU A 698 0.11 34.19 -14.48
N GLN A 699 -0.98 34.18 -13.69
CA GLN A 699 -1.59 35.40 -13.16
C GLN A 699 -0.61 36.24 -12.33
N ILE A 700 0.19 35.61 -11.47
CA ILE A 700 1.25 36.28 -10.71
C ILE A 700 2.34 36.84 -11.63
N SER A 701 2.67 36.15 -12.74
CA SER A 701 3.65 36.64 -13.73
C SER A 701 3.13 37.86 -14.49
N LEU A 702 1.86 37.86 -14.91
CA LEU A 702 1.19 38.99 -15.57
C LEU A 702 1.06 40.20 -14.62
N LEU A 703 0.71 39.96 -13.36
CA LEU A 703 0.68 41.00 -12.33
C LEU A 703 2.07 41.58 -12.05
N LYS A 704 3.12 40.74 -11.98
CA LYS A 704 4.52 41.18 -11.86
C LYS A 704 4.94 42.01 -13.07
N GLN A 705 4.67 41.56 -14.29
CA GLN A 705 5.00 42.29 -15.51
C GLN A 705 4.27 43.64 -15.61
N SER A 706 3.01 43.70 -15.17
CA SER A 706 2.25 44.95 -15.08
C SER A 706 2.83 45.91 -14.03
N LEU A 707 3.18 45.41 -12.84
CA LEU A 707 3.86 46.17 -11.78
C LEU A 707 5.23 46.66 -12.22
N GLU A 708 6.04 45.81 -12.87
CA GLU A 708 7.37 46.15 -13.38
C GLU A 708 7.28 47.17 -14.52
N MET A 709 6.26 47.08 -15.39
CA MET A 709 5.97 48.10 -16.38
C MET A 709 5.61 49.45 -15.71
N GLN A 710 4.72 49.48 -14.72
CA GLN A 710 4.39 50.72 -13.99
C GLN A 710 5.57 51.26 -13.18
N LEU A 711 6.42 50.40 -12.63
CA LEU A 711 7.62 50.77 -11.91
C LEU A 711 8.68 51.35 -12.86
N SER A 712 8.84 50.77 -14.06
CA SER A 712 9.70 51.34 -15.11
C SER A 712 9.18 52.70 -15.63
N GLN A 713 7.86 52.87 -15.76
CA GLN A 713 7.25 54.14 -16.19
C GLN A 713 7.41 55.24 -15.13
N SER A 714 7.20 54.92 -13.85
CA SER A 714 7.41 55.86 -12.74
C SER A 714 8.89 56.13 -12.45
N GLN A 715 9.78 55.15 -12.68
CA GLN A 715 11.23 55.36 -12.65
C GLN A 715 11.69 56.23 -13.82
N HIS A 716 11.11 56.09 -15.01
CA HIS A 716 11.43 56.94 -16.16
C HIS A 716 10.97 58.39 -15.97
N SER A 717 9.76 58.62 -15.44
CA SER A 717 9.31 59.99 -15.12
C SER A 717 10.11 60.61 -13.97
N LEU A 718 10.52 59.81 -12.96
CA LEU A 718 11.45 60.25 -11.92
C LEU A 718 12.83 60.60 -12.50
N GLN A 719 13.35 59.82 -13.46
CA GLN A 719 14.61 60.12 -14.16
C GLN A 719 14.50 61.39 -15.01
N GLN A 720 13.39 61.62 -15.71
CA GLN A 720 13.15 62.88 -16.44
C GLN A 720 13.11 64.09 -15.48
N LEU A 721 12.44 63.96 -14.33
CA LEU A 721 12.38 65.03 -13.33
C LEU A 721 13.74 65.27 -12.66
N GLN A 722 14.53 64.22 -12.40
CA GLN A 722 15.91 64.33 -11.92
C GLN A 722 16.84 64.94 -12.98
N ALA A 723 16.62 64.67 -14.28
CA ALA A 723 17.35 65.32 -15.38
C ALA A 723 17.02 66.82 -15.45
N GLN A 724 15.76 67.21 -15.26
CA GLN A 724 15.35 68.62 -15.17
C GLN A 724 15.99 69.32 -13.95
N PHE A 725 15.88 68.74 -12.75
CA PHE A 725 16.50 69.33 -11.55
C PHE A 725 18.04 69.36 -11.60
N SER A 726 18.69 68.43 -12.31
CA SER A 726 20.14 68.49 -12.51
C SER A 726 20.53 69.55 -13.55
N GLN A 727 19.76 69.72 -14.63
CA GLN A 727 19.94 70.84 -15.57
C GLN A 727 19.72 72.21 -14.91
N GLU A 728 18.71 72.37 -14.05
CA GLU A 728 18.52 73.60 -13.26
C GLU A 728 19.66 73.84 -12.27
N ARG A 729 20.10 72.80 -11.55
CA ARG A 729 21.27 72.88 -10.66
C ARG A 729 22.56 73.21 -11.38
N GLU A 730 22.77 72.66 -12.57
CA GLU A 730 23.92 73.01 -13.40
C GLU A 730 23.81 74.46 -13.87
N HIS A 731 22.66 74.89 -14.41
CA HIS A 731 22.45 76.27 -14.86
C HIS A 731 22.73 77.29 -13.74
N LEU A 732 22.18 77.06 -12.54
CA LEU A 732 22.43 77.86 -11.33
C LEU A 732 23.88 77.77 -10.84
N GLY A 733 24.46 76.57 -10.79
CA GLY A 733 25.85 76.37 -10.37
C GLY A 733 26.85 77.05 -11.31
N GLN A 734 26.56 77.09 -12.60
CA GLN A 734 27.34 77.78 -13.61
C GLN A 734 27.09 79.30 -13.58
N GLN A 735 25.89 79.78 -13.21
CA GLN A 735 25.67 81.21 -12.93
C GLN A 735 26.47 81.66 -11.68
N LEU A 736 26.50 80.83 -10.64
CA LEU A 736 27.37 81.05 -9.47
C LEU A 736 28.84 81.05 -9.87
N GLN A 737 29.30 80.08 -10.69
CA GLN A 737 30.67 80.09 -11.22
C GLN A 737 30.98 81.33 -12.06
N GLU A 738 30.05 81.85 -12.86
CA GLU A 738 30.24 83.11 -13.61
C GLU A 738 30.43 84.31 -12.67
N MET A 739 29.64 84.40 -11.60
CA MET A 739 29.78 85.42 -10.55
C MET A 739 31.06 85.25 -9.73
N GLU A 740 31.46 84.02 -9.40
CA GLU A 740 32.74 83.70 -8.77
C GLU A 740 33.92 84.03 -9.69
N LEU A 741 33.83 83.78 -11.00
CA LEU A 741 34.87 84.15 -11.97
C LEU A 741 34.98 85.66 -12.12
N GLU A 742 33.88 86.41 -12.06
CA GLU A 742 33.97 87.86 -11.96
C GLU A 742 34.61 88.33 -10.64
N HIS A 743 34.24 87.71 -9.51
CA HIS A 743 34.83 88.05 -8.21
C HIS A 743 36.34 87.74 -8.19
N GLN A 744 36.73 86.55 -8.64
CA GLN A 744 38.12 86.14 -8.82
C GLN A 744 38.85 87.06 -9.79
N ARG A 745 38.25 87.51 -10.90
CA ARG A 745 38.86 88.52 -11.80
C ARG A 745 39.03 89.88 -11.12
N ARG A 746 38.12 90.30 -10.24
CA ARG A 746 38.26 91.53 -9.41
C ARG A 746 39.39 91.37 -8.39
N GLU A 747 39.42 90.27 -7.65
CA GLU A 747 40.54 89.95 -6.75
C GLU A 747 41.86 89.80 -7.49
N GLN A 748 41.87 89.20 -8.67
CA GLN A 748 43.09 88.92 -9.43
C GLN A 748 43.71 90.21 -9.95
N ARG A 749 42.90 91.18 -10.43
CA ARG A 749 43.40 92.54 -10.72
C ARG A 749 43.96 93.26 -9.49
N MET A 750 43.33 93.08 -8.31
CA MET A 750 43.84 93.62 -7.04
C MET A 750 45.15 92.93 -6.61
N ARG A 751 45.25 91.60 -6.79
CA ARG A 751 46.46 90.82 -6.54
C ARG A 751 47.56 91.16 -7.53
N GLU A 752 47.26 91.40 -8.81
CA GLU A 752 48.19 91.83 -9.84
C GLU A 752 48.74 93.22 -9.52
N ALA A 753 47.89 94.20 -9.18
CA ALA A 753 48.33 95.52 -8.73
C ALA A 753 49.23 95.45 -7.48
N HIS A 754 48.89 94.59 -6.52
CA HIS A 754 49.73 94.32 -5.35
C HIS A 754 51.02 93.57 -5.71
N CYS A 755 50.99 92.64 -6.67
CA CYS A 755 52.16 91.89 -7.12
C CYS A 755 53.15 92.76 -7.88
N CYS A 756 52.70 93.70 -8.73
CA CYS A 756 53.58 94.69 -9.34
C CYS A 756 54.32 95.51 -8.27
N ALA A 757 53.59 96.07 -7.29
CA ALA A 757 54.19 96.83 -6.19
C ALA A 757 55.14 95.99 -5.31
N VAL A 758 54.87 94.68 -5.16
CA VAL A 758 55.78 93.74 -4.48
C VAL A 758 56.97 93.33 -5.37
N GLN A 759 56.80 93.26 -6.68
CA GLN A 759 57.89 92.96 -7.63
C GLN A 759 58.87 94.13 -7.71
N ASP A 760 58.42 95.38 -7.77
CA ASP A 760 59.30 96.57 -7.68
C ASP A 760 60.15 96.52 -6.38
N MET A 761 59.51 96.13 -5.26
CA MET A 761 60.14 95.94 -3.95
C MET A 761 60.96 94.63 -3.81
N GLN A 762 60.88 93.72 -4.79
CA GLN A 762 61.65 92.47 -4.82
C GLN A 762 62.78 92.51 -5.84
N GLU A 763 62.65 93.17 -6.98
CA GLU A 763 63.72 93.31 -7.98
C GLU A 763 64.87 94.15 -7.42
N THR A 764 64.55 95.25 -6.75
CA THR A 764 65.49 96.02 -5.91
C THR A 764 66.25 95.11 -4.94
N ARG A 765 65.52 94.33 -4.12
CA ARG A 765 66.11 93.42 -3.12
C ARG A 765 66.83 92.20 -3.72
N GLN A 766 66.47 91.77 -4.92
CA GLN A 766 67.15 90.70 -5.65
C GLN A 766 68.45 91.18 -6.31
N HIS A 767 68.55 92.46 -6.67
CA HIS A 767 69.81 93.03 -7.12
C HIS A 767 70.85 93.00 -5.99
N ASP A 768 70.45 93.38 -4.77
CA ASP A 768 71.31 93.31 -3.57
C ASP A 768 71.76 91.88 -3.26
N LEU A 769 70.87 90.90 -3.42
CA LEU A 769 71.14 89.48 -3.12
C LEU A 769 72.03 88.79 -4.16
N LYS A 770 71.91 89.15 -5.45
CA LYS A 770 72.74 88.56 -6.53
C LYS A 770 74.23 88.86 -6.34
N GLU A 771 74.57 90.09 -5.92
CA GLU A 771 75.94 90.45 -5.55
C GLU A 771 76.51 89.61 -4.38
N LEU A 772 75.66 89.14 -3.47
CA LEU A 772 76.08 88.24 -2.38
C LEU A 772 76.27 86.80 -2.88
N GLU A 773 75.35 86.27 -3.69
CA GLU A 773 75.41 84.87 -4.12
C GLU A 773 76.60 84.56 -5.04
N GLU A 774 77.00 85.48 -5.92
CA GLU A 774 78.15 85.26 -6.81
C GLU A 774 79.47 85.08 -6.03
N ARG A 775 79.62 85.81 -4.91
CA ARG A 775 80.77 85.69 -4.00
C ARG A 775 80.78 84.33 -3.28
N LEU A 776 79.61 83.75 -3.01
CA LEU A 776 79.49 82.46 -2.31
C LEU A 776 79.67 81.26 -3.27
N ARG A 777 79.13 81.32 -4.49
CA ARG A 777 79.22 80.22 -5.47
C ARG A 777 80.66 79.88 -5.88
N GLN A 778 81.57 80.87 -5.87
CA GLN A 778 82.98 80.64 -6.18
C GLN A 778 83.70 79.79 -5.11
N GLN A 779 83.26 79.81 -3.85
CA GLN A 779 83.90 79.07 -2.76
C GLN A 779 83.55 77.56 -2.81
N HIS A 780 82.26 77.23 -2.87
CA HIS A 780 81.80 75.82 -2.88
C HIS A 780 82.28 74.99 -4.09
N HIS A 781 82.66 75.61 -5.21
CA HIS A 781 83.11 74.86 -6.39
C HIS A 781 84.44 74.12 -6.15
N MET A 782 85.34 74.68 -5.32
CA MET A 782 86.63 74.05 -4.98
C MET A 782 86.46 72.84 -4.05
N GLU A 783 85.50 72.88 -3.13
CA GLU A 783 85.32 71.87 -2.08
C GLU A 783 84.73 70.55 -2.62
N LEU A 784 83.90 70.63 -3.65
CA LEU A 784 83.22 69.47 -4.24
C LEU A 784 84.11 68.60 -5.15
N GLN A 785 85.29 69.08 -5.54
CA GLN A 785 86.18 68.38 -6.46
C GLN A 785 87.06 67.35 -5.73
N THR A 786 87.55 67.66 -4.53
CA THR A 786 88.46 66.80 -3.75
C THR A 786 87.79 65.54 -3.21
N LEU A 787 86.52 65.62 -2.80
CA LEU A 787 85.79 64.51 -2.17
C LEU A 787 85.53 63.32 -3.13
N ARG A 788 85.47 63.57 -4.45
CA ARG A 788 85.11 62.55 -5.45
C ARG A 788 86.21 61.53 -5.72
N GLU A 789 87.47 61.88 -5.52
CA GLU A 789 88.61 61.04 -5.89
C GLU A 789 88.88 59.94 -4.85
N ALA A 790 88.63 60.22 -3.56
CA ALA A 790 88.84 59.28 -2.47
C ALA A 790 87.93 58.03 -2.53
N HIS A 791 86.65 58.19 -2.91
CA HIS A 791 85.68 57.09 -2.88
C HIS A 791 85.96 55.98 -3.91
N ARG A 792 86.75 56.24 -4.96
CA ARG A 792 86.99 55.27 -6.03
C ARG A 792 87.89 54.10 -5.62
N GLN A 793 88.81 54.30 -4.68
CA GLN A 793 89.84 53.31 -4.34
C GLN A 793 89.36 52.20 -3.39
N ASN A 794 88.38 52.48 -2.52
CA ASN A 794 87.97 51.54 -1.45
C ASN A 794 87.05 50.40 -1.92
N ILE A 795 86.48 50.46 -3.12
CA ILE A 795 85.53 49.45 -3.63
C ILE A 795 86.24 48.27 -4.30
N GLU A 796 87.45 48.48 -4.82
CA GLU A 796 88.14 47.53 -5.69
C GLU A 796 88.89 46.43 -4.91
N THR A 797 89.28 46.69 -3.66
CA THR A 797 89.97 45.74 -2.76
C THR A 797 89.04 44.68 -2.17
N LEU A 798 87.81 45.07 -1.81
CA LEU A 798 86.85 44.20 -1.11
C LEU A 798 86.37 42.98 -1.92
N LYS A 799 86.45 43.03 -3.25
CA LYS A 799 85.98 41.94 -4.12
C LYS A 799 86.92 40.72 -4.17
N GLN A 800 88.23 40.91 -4.00
CA GLN A 800 89.20 39.83 -4.24
C GLN A 800 89.30 38.83 -3.07
N GLN A 801 88.78 39.19 -1.89
CA GLN A 801 88.92 38.36 -0.69
C GLN A 801 87.87 37.25 -0.58
N SER A 802 86.61 37.49 -0.98
CA SER A 802 85.51 36.54 -0.77
C SER A 802 85.47 35.35 -1.73
N GLU A 803 86.20 35.39 -2.87
CA GLU A 803 86.20 34.29 -3.84
C GLU A 803 87.15 33.14 -3.46
N GLN A 804 88.15 33.37 -2.60
CA GLN A 804 89.13 32.34 -2.23
C GLN A 804 88.64 31.39 -1.12
N GLU A 805 87.87 31.90 -0.15
CA GLU A 805 87.42 31.11 1.01
C GLU A 805 86.34 30.07 0.68
N LEU A 806 85.56 30.29 -0.38
CA LEU A 806 84.47 29.40 -0.79
C LEU A 806 84.92 28.11 -1.52
N GLN A 807 86.20 28.03 -1.89
CA GLN A 807 86.72 26.97 -2.77
C GLN A 807 87.50 25.87 -2.03
N THR A 808 88.02 26.15 -0.83
CA THR A 808 88.67 25.15 0.06
C THR A 808 87.66 24.27 0.79
N LEU A 809 86.67 24.89 1.44
CA LEU A 809 85.70 24.23 2.35
C LEU A 809 84.83 23.14 1.68
N ARG A 810 84.79 23.11 0.34
CA ARG A 810 84.05 22.10 -0.43
C ARG A 810 84.79 20.76 -0.60
N PHE A 811 86.12 20.74 -0.48
CA PHE A 811 86.91 19.54 -0.78
C PHE A 811 87.09 18.64 0.46
N GLU A 812 87.16 19.23 1.65
CA GLU A 812 87.44 18.52 2.91
C GLU A 812 86.27 17.63 3.35
N LEU A 813 85.02 18.11 3.17
CA LEU A 813 83.81 17.41 3.62
C LEU A 813 83.43 16.19 2.77
N GLU A 814 83.95 16.05 1.56
CA GLU A 814 83.48 14.99 0.65
C GLU A 814 84.23 13.65 0.82
N ASP A 815 85.43 13.63 1.42
CA ASP A 815 86.22 12.40 1.62
C ASP A 815 86.06 11.78 3.03
N GLU A 816 85.88 12.57 4.09
CA GLU A 816 85.66 12.04 5.45
C GLU A 816 84.43 11.11 5.51
N GLY A 817 83.35 11.47 4.81
CA GLY A 817 82.12 10.67 4.74
C GLY A 817 82.29 9.32 4.04
N LYS A 818 83.27 9.17 3.14
CA LYS A 818 83.54 7.90 2.44
C LYS A 818 84.38 6.94 3.30
N ALA A 819 85.32 7.46 4.09
CA ALA A 819 86.15 6.65 4.97
C ALA A 819 85.36 6.01 6.13
N MET A 820 84.47 6.79 6.76
CA MET A 820 83.77 6.37 7.97
C MET A 820 82.75 5.22 7.75
N LEU A 821 82.17 5.12 6.56
CA LEU A 821 81.23 4.04 6.21
C LEU A 821 81.90 2.68 5.93
N ALA A 822 83.23 2.65 5.73
CA ALA A 822 83.97 1.42 5.47
C ALA A 822 84.37 0.68 6.75
N SER A 823 84.81 1.39 7.79
CA SER A 823 85.29 0.79 9.06
C SER A 823 84.17 0.07 9.83
N LEU A 824 83.02 0.72 10.01
CA LEU A 824 81.85 0.18 10.72
C LEU A 824 81.29 -1.12 10.12
N ARG A 825 81.50 -1.35 8.81
CA ARG A 825 81.14 -2.62 8.14
C ARG A 825 82.16 -3.74 8.35
N SER A 826 83.38 -3.43 8.77
CA SER A 826 84.42 -4.42 9.06
C SER A 826 84.29 -4.97 10.49
N GLU A 827 84.13 -4.09 11.48
CA GLU A 827 84.09 -4.48 12.91
C GLU A 827 82.87 -5.34 13.26
N LEU A 828 81.70 -5.02 12.71
CA LEU A 828 80.45 -5.77 12.94
C LEU A 828 80.54 -7.21 12.44
N ASN A 829 81.27 -7.46 11.35
CA ASN A 829 81.50 -8.81 10.82
C ASN A 829 82.55 -9.58 11.63
N HIS A 830 83.54 -8.90 12.22
CA HIS A 830 84.57 -9.54 13.04
C HIS A 830 84.00 -10.07 14.37
N LEU A 831 83.18 -9.27 15.06
CA LEU A 831 82.57 -9.66 16.34
C LEU A 831 81.55 -10.81 16.20
N HIS A 832 80.82 -10.87 15.08
CA HIS A 832 79.91 -12.00 14.81
C HIS A 832 80.67 -13.32 14.62
N ALA A 833 81.85 -13.29 13.98
CA ALA A 833 82.64 -14.48 13.70
C ALA A 833 83.25 -15.10 14.97
N SER A 834 83.81 -14.30 15.88
CA SER A 834 84.46 -14.82 17.09
C SER A 834 83.47 -15.44 18.09
N ALA A 835 82.25 -14.91 18.18
CA ALA A 835 81.22 -15.45 19.07
C ALA A 835 80.73 -16.84 18.64
N ILE A 836 80.56 -17.06 17.32
CA ILE A 836 80.09 -18.34 16.76
C ILE A 836 81.15 -19.44 16.96
N GLU A 837 82.42 -19.14 16.77
CA GLU A 837 83.48 -20.15 16.86
C GLU A 837 83.78 -20.56 18.32
N HIS A 838 83.67 -19.64 19.29
CA HIS A 838 83.75 -19.97 20.71
C HIS A 838 82.60 -20.90 21.15
N MET A 839 81.37 -20.62 20.70
CA MET A 839 80.19 -21.46 20.96
C MET A 839 80.31 -22.86 20.34
N ARG A 840 81.02 -23.01 19.22
CA ARG A 840 81.29 -24.33 18.60
C ARG A 840 82.22 -25.20 19.43
N GLN A 841 83.27 -24.63 19.99
CA GLN A 841 84.31 -25.40 20.69
C GLN A 841 83.80 -26.02 22.00
N THR A 842 83.01 -25.28 22.79
CA THR A 842 82.38 -25.82 24.00
C THR A 842 81.40 -26.96 23.67
N HIS A 843 80.51 -26.75 22.70
CA HIS A 843 79.57 -27.79 22.26
C HIS A 843 80.25 -29.04 21.69
N GLN A 844 81.42 -28.92 21.06
CA GLN A 844 82.19 -30.09 20.59
C GLN A 844 82.78 -30.92 21.74
N GLN A 845 83.11 -30.32 22.89
CA GLN A 845 83.56 -31.07 24.07
C GLN A 845 82.38 -31.70 24.83
N GLU A 846 81.27 -30.97 25.01
CA GLU A 846 80.05 -31.48 25.66
C GLU A 846 79.44 -32.67 24.89
N THR A 847 79.32 -32.54 23.56
CA THR A 847 78.78 -33.62 22.72
C THR A 847 79.70 -34.84 22.59
N ALA A 848 80.99 -34.72 22.91
CA ALA A 848 81.90 -35.87 22.95
C ALA A 848 81.66 -36.73 24.21
N VAL A 849 81.47 -36.11 25.37
CA VAL A 849 81.18 -36.82 26.63
C VAL A 849 79.79 -37.45 26.57
N ALA A 850 78.77 -36.70 26.15
CA ALA A 850 77.39 -37.19 26.03
C ALA A 850 77.28 -38.40 25.10
N LYS A 851 78.05 -38.45 23.99
CA LYS A 851 78.09 -39.61 23.09
C LYS A 851 78.57 -40.89 23.78
N GLN A 852 79.57 -40.81 24.66
CA GLN A 852 80.16 -42.00 25.29
C GLN A 852 79.23 -42.62 26.35
N GLU A 853 78.41 -41.79 27.02
CA GLU A 853 77.35 -42.28 27.91
C GLU A 853 76.16 -42.85 27.11
N VAL A 854 75.79 -42.20 26.00
CA VAL A 854 74.78 -42.71 25.05
C VAL A 854 75.18 -44.04 24.43
N GLU A 855 76.45 -44.30 24.11
CA GLU A 855 76.90 -45.61 23.60
C GLU A 855 76.74 -46.74 24.63
N LYS A 856 76.97 -46.46 25.92
CA LYS A 856 76.70 -47.43 27.01
C LYS A 856 75.21 -47.68 27.20
N ALA A 857 74.38 -46.63 27.16
CA ALA A 857 72.93 -46.76 27.22
C ALA A 857 72.40 -47.54 26.00
N LEU A 858 72.96 -47.31 24.81
CA LEU A 858 72.61 -48.01 23.57
C LEU A 858 72.92 -49.52 23.63
N GLU A 859 74.04 -49.96 24.20
CA GLU A 859 74.31 -51.41 24.24
C GLU A 859 73.48 -52.15 25.31
N GLN A 860 73.12 -51.49 26.42
CA GLN A 860 72.10 -52.02 27.35
C GLN A 860 70.71 -52.04 26.70
N SER A 861 70.34 -50.95 26.01
CA SER A 861 69.11 -50.86 25.23
C SER A 861 69.05 -51.95 24.16
N ARG A 862 70.14 -52.26 23.45
CA ARG A 862 70.23 -53.35 22.46
C ARG A 862 70.05 -54.76 23.03
N VAL A 863 70.34 -54.99 24.31
CA VAL A 863 70.05 -56.28 24.96
C VAL A 863 68.56 -56.37 25.28
N GLN A 864 67.99 -55.32 25.89
CA GLN A 864 66.54 -55.23 26.11
C GLN A 864 65.77 -55.25 24.79
N GLU A 865 66.28 -54.63 23.73
CA GLU A 865 65.72 -54.62 22.38
C GLU A 865 65.73 -56.04 21.77
N ARG A 866 66.72 -56.89 22.04
CA ARG A 866 66.70 -58.30 21.60
C ARG A 866 65.65 -59.13 22.36
N GLU A 867 65.50 -58.92 23.66
CA GLU A 867 64.46 -59.59 24.47
C GLU A 867 63.06 -59.10 24.09
N LEU A 868 62.90 -57.79 23.90
CA LEU A 868 61.69 -57.17 23.38
C LEU A 868 61.41 -57.58 21.93
N LEU A 869 62.41 -57.75 21.07
CA LEU A 869 62.23 -58.28 19.71
C LEU A 869 61.81 -59.75 19.72
N SER A 870 62.34 -60.57 20.63
CA SER A 870 61.84 -61.93 20.85
C SER A 870 60.38 -61.90 21.31
N ARG A 871 60.04 -61.02 22.26
CA ARG A 871 58.67 -60.88 22.76
C ARG A 871 57.71 -60.28 21.74
N ILE A 872 58.21 -59.38 20.89
CA ILE A 872 57.52 -58.83 19.73
C ILE A 872 57.35 -59.92 18.67
N SER A 873 58.29 -60.86 18.51
CA SER A 873 58.12 -62.03 17.63
C SER A 873 57.03 -62.96 18.16
N ASP A 874 57.03 -63.31 19.46
CA ASP A 874 55.95 -64.09 20.08
C ASP A 874 54.59 -63.41 19.90
N LEU A 875 54.54 -62.09 20.14
CA LEU A 875 53.34 -61.28 20.00
C LEU A 875 52.97 -61.05 18.53
N GLN A 876 53.92 -61.06 17.59
CA GLN A 876 53.67 -61.00 16.14
C GLN A 876 53.15 -62.33 15.63
N ASP A 877 53.59 -63.46 16.16
CA ASP A 877 53.02 -64.79 15.87
C ASP A 877 51.60 -64.91 16.45
N GLU A 878 51.38 -64.47 17.69
CA GLU A 878 50.05 -64.47 18.31
C GLU A 878 49.11 -63.43 17.63
N VAL A 879 49.61 -62.25 17.25
CA VAL A 879 48.90 -61.31 16.38
C VAL A 879 48.71 -61.86 14.97
N SER A 880 49.58 -62.73 14.46
CA SER A 880 49.39 -63.37 13.14
C SER A 880 48.35 -64.48 13.21
N ARG A 881 48.30 -65.26 14.30
CA ARG A 881 47.20 -66.21 14.57
C ARG A 881 45.87 -65.47 14.74
N ARG A 882 45.87 -64.37 15.51
CA ARG A 882 44.67 -63.53 15.69
C ARG A 882 44.28 -62.81 14.41
N LYS A 883 45.21 -62.30 13.60
CA LYS A 883 44.95 -61.77 12.26
C LYS A 883 44.44 -62.84 11.31
N LYS A 884 44.88 -64.09 11.45
CA LYS A 884 44.36 -65.21 10.65
C LYS A 884 42.93 -65.54 11.06
N HIS A 885 42.66 -65.69 12.35
CA HIS A 885 41.30 -65.88 12.87
C HIS A 885 40.38 -64.69 12.59
N ILE A 886 40.90 -63.46 12.64
CA ILE A 886 40.17 -62.24 12.22
C ILE A 886 39.96 -62.26 10.71
N ALA A 887 40.92 -62.71 9.88
CA ALA A 887 40.71 -62.87 8.44
C ALA A 887 39.71 -63.98 8.10
N ASP A 888 39.69 -65.07 8.86
CA ASP A 888 38.72 -66.16 8.75
C ASP A 888 37.31 -65.64 9.14
N LEU A 889 37.20 -64.91 10.25
CA LEU A 889 35.97 -64.21 10.67
C LEU A 889 35.56 -63.09 9.71
N ASP A 890 36.50 -62.34 9.13
CA ASP A 890 36.26 -61.32 8.10
C ASP A 890 35.79 -61.98 6.81
N HIS A 891 36.17 -63.24 6.54
CA HIS A 891 35.70 -64.03 5.40
C HIS A 891 34.31 -64.65 5.66
N GLU A 892 34.02 -65.08 6.89
CA GLU A 892 32.65 -65.38 7.33
C GLU A 892 31.76 -64.13 7.28
N ILE A 893 32.25 -62.97 7.71
CA ILE A 893 31.57 -61.68 7.59
C ILE A 893 31.47 -61.26 6.12
N HIS A 894 32.45 -61.55 5.25
CA HIS A 894 32.35 -61.26 3.82
C HIS A 894 31.29 -62.13 3.15
N THR A 895 31.30 -63.44 3.40
CA THR A 895 30.31 -64.36 2.83
C THR A 895 28.91 -64.14 3.42
N LEU A 896 28.79 -63.77 4.70
CA LEU A 896 27.53 -63.29 5.27
C LEU A 896 27.09 -61.96 4.67
N ASN A 897 27.99 -61.00 4.42
CA ASN A 897 27.67 -59.75 3.74
C ASN A 897 27.37 -59.93 2.24
N GLU A 898 27.96 -60.92 1.57
CA GLU A 898 27.61 -61.34 0.22
C GLU A 898 26.23 -61.97 0.19
N ASN A 899 25.90 -62.86 1.15
CA ASN A 899 24.57 -63.44 1.32
C ASN A 899 23.52 -62.38 1.70
N ILE A 900 23.86 -61.42 2.57
CA ILE A 900 23.03 -60.27 2.85
C ILE A 900 22.92 -59.39 1.60
N SER A 901 23.98 -59.25 0.78
CA SER A 901 23.94 -58.46 -0.45
C SER A 901 23.11 -59.14 -1.56
N THR A 902 23.13 -60.46 -1.70
CA THR A 902 22.26 -61.21 -2.62
C THR A 902 20.82 -61.18 -2.14
N LEU A 903 20.55 -61.47 -0.86
CA LEU A 903 19.20 -61.34 -0.28
C LEU A 903 18.68 -59.89 -0.33
N THR A 904 19.55 -58.89 -0.17
CA THR A 904 19.19 -57.46 -0.34
C THR A 904 18.93 -57.13 -1.81
N LYS A 905 19.72 -57.66 -2.75
CA LYS A 905 19.47 -57.52 -4.19
C LYS A 905 18.19 -58.24 -4.62
N GLU A 906 17.87 -59.38 -4.02
CA GLU A 906 16.62 -60.12 -4.25
C GLU A 906 15.42 -59.40 -3.63
N LEU A 907 15.54 -58.83 -2.43
CA LEU A 907 14.54 -57.92 -1.83
C LEU A 907 14.39 -56.62 -2.62
N GLU A 908 15.47 -56.08 -3.19
CA GLU A 908 15.41 -54.94 -4.11
C GLU A 908 14.77 -55.33 -5.44
N LEU A 909 15.04 -56.52 -5.99
CA LEU A 909 14.45 -56.99 -7.24
C LEU A 909 12.96 -57.30 -7.04
N LYS A 910 12.59 -57.96 -5.93
CA LYS A 910 11.19 -58.16 -5.52
C LYS A 910 10.52 -56.86 -5.15
N GLY A 911 11.23 -55.90 -4.56
CA GLY A 911 10.75 -54.54 -4.32
C GLY A 911 10.51 -53.77 -5.61
N LYS A 912 11.42 -53.87 -6.59
CA LYS A 912 11.27 -53.30 -7.94
C LYS A 912 10.17 -54.01 -8.73
N GLU A 913 9.95 -55.31 -8.53
CA GLU A 913 8.86 -56.09 -9.12
C GLU A 913 7.51 -55.74 -8.50
N VAL A 914 7.42 -55.57 -7.18
CA VAL A 914 6.23 -55.05 -6.48
C VAL A 914 5.95 -53.60 -6.87
N LEU A 915 6.98 -52.75 -7.00
CA LEU A 915 6.84 -51.38 -7.51
C LEU A 915 6.44 -51.35 -8.98
N LYS A 916 6.89 -52.31 -9.80
CA LYS A 916 6.48 -52.48 -11.20
C LYS A 916 5.03 -52.94 -11.29
N ILE A 917 4.62 -53.98 -10.56
CA ILE A 917 3.23 -54.45 -10.48
C ILE A 917 2.32 -53.33 -9.95
N ARG A 918 2.76 -52.57 -8.93
CA ARG A 918 2.04 -51.39 -8.43
C ARG A 918 2.01 -50.25 -9.46
N SER A 919 3.05 -50.06 -10.25
CA SER A 919 3.09 -49.07 -11.33
C SER A 919 2.14 -49.46 -12.46
N GLU A 920 2.14 -50.73 -12.86
CA GLU A 920 1.28 -51.30 -13.91
C GLU A 920 -0.19 -51.29 -13.45
N ALA A 921 -0.48 -51.69 -12.21
CA ALA A 921 -1.81 -51.55 -11.60
C ALA A 921 -2.24 -50.08 -11.50
N ASN A 922 -1.38 -49.17 -11.02
CA ASN A 922 -1.68 -47.72 -11.00
C ASN A 922 -1.77 -47.11 -12.40
N GLN A 923 -1.24 -47.76 -13.45
CA GLN A 923 -1.34 -47.33 -14.84
C GLN A 923 -2.61 -47.88 -15.50
N GLN A 924 -3.04 -49.09 -15.14
CA GLN A 924 -4.35 -49.65 -15.50
C GLN A 924 -5.48 -48.89 -14.81
N ILE A 925 -5.35 -48.59 -13.51
CA ILE A 925 -6.27 -47.73 -12.76
C ILE A 925 -6.34 -46.35 -13.43
N ARG A 926 -5.20 -45.67 -13.67
CA ARG A 926 -5.21 -44.38 -14.37
C ARG A 926 -5.71 -44.45 -15.81
N ALA A 927 -5.55 -45.57 -16.53
CA ALA A 927 -6.16 -45.75 -17.85
C ALA A 927 -7.68 -45.91 -17.75
N HIS A 928 -8.18 -46.68 -16.78
CA HIS A 928 -9.61 -46.82 -16.52
C HIS A 928 -10.25 -45.53 -16.00
N GLU A 929 -9.58 -44.80 -15.10
CA GLU A 929 -9.97 -43.45 -14.66
C GLU A 929 -10.00 -42.50 -15.85
N GLN A 930 -8.95 -42.45 -16.69
CA GLN A 930 -8.92 -41.56 -17.85
C GLN A 930 -9.97 -41.94 -18.91
N ASP A 931 -10.28 -43.22 -19.10
CA ASP A 931 -11.33 -43.66 -20.03
C ASP A 931 -12.74 -43.48 -19.44
N LEU A 932 -12.90 -43.50 -18.12
CA LEU A 932 -14.14 -43.11 -17.43
C LEU A 932 -14.34 -41.59 -17.50
N CYS A 933 -13.28 -40.80 -17.29
CA CYS A 933 -13.29 -39.35 -17.52
C CYS A 933 -13.62 -39.03 -18.98
N LYS A 934 -12.98 -39.68 -19.98
CA LYS A 934 -13.33 -39.49 -21.41
C LYS A 934 -14.75 -39.94 -21.76
N LYS A 935 -15.34 -40.89 -21.03
CA LYS A 935 -16.76 -41.24 -21.19
C LYS A 935 -17.64 -40.15 -20.61
N HIS A 936 -17.38 -39.73 -19.38
CA HIS A 936 -18.11 -38.67 -18.73
C HIS A 936 -17.99 -37.31 -19.46
N GLU A 937 -16.81 -36.98 -20.01
CA GLU A 937 -16.58 -35.82 -20.88
C GLU A 937 -17.41 -35.90 -22.17
N ARG A 938 -17.56 -37.10 -22.78
CA ARG A 938 -18.44 -37.29 -23.94
C ARG A 938 -19.92 -37.20 -23.55
N GLU A 939 -20.33 -37.86 -22.49
CA GLU A 939 -21.70 -37.83 -21.97
C GLU A 939 -22.10 -36.39 -21.60
N MET A 940 -21.20 -35.63 -20.96
CA MET A 940 -21.39 -34.21 -20.66
C MET A 940 -21.30 -33.33 -21.90
N ALA A 941 -20.50 -33.65 -22.92
CA ALA A 941 -20.47 -32.91 -24.19
C ALA A 941 -21.73 -33.17 -25.03
N GLU A 942 -22.25 -34.40 -25.03
CA GLU A 942 -23.50 -34.80 -25.67
C GLU A 942 -24.71 -34.18 -24.94
N LEU A 943 -24.74 -34.22 -23.61
CA LEU A 943 -25.76 -33.55 -22.80
C LEU A 943 -25.71 -32.03 -22.97
N ASN A 944 -24.52 -31.41 -23.00
CA ASN A 944 -24.39 -29.99 -23.31
C ASN A 944 -24.84 -29.69 -24.74
N ALA A 945 -24.52 -30.52 -25.74
CA ALA A 945 -24.95 -30.32 -27.11
C ALA A 945 -26.47 -30.48 -27.28
N LEU A 946 -27.09 -31.42 -26.56
CA LEU A 946 -28.55 -31.56 -26.46
C LEU A 946 -29.16 -30.33 -25.81
N HIS A 947 -28.72 -29.93 -24.61
CA HIS A 947 -29.19 -28.75 -23.91
C HIS A 947 -29.00 -27.45 -24.73
N HIS A 948 -27.89 -27.31 -25.47
CA HIS A 948 -27.68 -26.15 -26.34
C HIS A 948 -28.62 -26.16 -27.55
N ARG A 949 -28.90 -27.34 -28.12
CA ARG A 949 -29.89 -27.53 -29.20
C ARG A 949 -31.32 -27.30 -28.73
N GLU A 950 -31.66 -27.74 -27.53
CA GLU A 950 -32.96 -27.49 -26.87
C GLU A 950 -33.12 -26.00 -26.56
N THR A 951 -32.09 -25.35 -26.01
CA THR A 951 -32.05 -23.89 -25.82
C THR A 951 -32.22 -23.16 -27.15
N GLN A 952 -31.56 -23.61 -28.22
CA GLN A 952 -31.67 -23.01 -29.55
C GLN A 952 -33.05 -23.24 -30.18
N ASN A 953 -33.69 -24.39 -29.96
CA ASN A 953 -35.07 -24.65 -30.35
C ASN A 953 -36.04 -23.74 -29.58
N MET A 954 -35.89 -23.63 -28.26
CA MET A 954 -36.68 -22.75 -27.39
C MET A 954 -36.53 -21.28 -27.79
N LEU A 955 -35.32 -20.83 -28.14
CA LEU A 955 -35.10 -19.48 -28.70
C LEU A 955 -35.75 -19.31 -30.08
N SER A 956 -35.69 -20.33 -30.94
CA SER A 956 -36.42 -20.37 -32.22
C SER A 956 -37.93 -20.19 -32.00
N ASP A 957 -38.49 -20.91 -31.04
CA ASP A 957 -39.93 -20.98 -30.83
C ASP A 957 -40.45 -19.78 -30.04
N PHE A 958 -39.64 -19.23 -29.12
CA PHE A 958 -39.84 -17.90 -28.55
C PHE A 958 -39.82 -16.81 -29.62
N ASN A 959 -38.88 -16.84 -30.56
CA ASN A 959 -38.83 -15.85 -31.65
C ASN A 959 -40.07 -15.96 -32.55
N LYS A 960 -40.52 -17.17 -32.93
CA LYS A 960 -41.78 -17.39 -33.65
C LYS A 960 -42.99 -16.88 -32.87
N ALA A 961 -43.04 -17.12 -31.56
CA ALA A 961 -44.10 -16.59 -30.70
C ALA A 961 -44.06 -15.06 -30.61
N GLN A 962 -42.87 -14.46 -30.58
CA GLN A 962 -42.70 -13.00 -30.60
C GLN A 962 -43.08 -12.38 -31.95
N GLU A 963 -42.83 -13.07 -33.06
CA GLU A 963 -43.30 -12.68 -34.39
C GLU A 963 -44.83 -12.76 -34.49
N LEU A 964 -45.43 -13.88 -34.08
CA LEU A 964 -46.90 -14.02 -34.00
C LEU A 964 -47.55 -12.97 -33.08
N LEU A 965 -46.87 -12.55 -32.01
CA LEU A 965 -47.31 -11.45 -31.15
C LEU A 965 -47.17 -10.09 -31.83
N LYS A 966 -46.09 -9.83 -32.58
CA LYS A 966 -45.93 -8.60 -33.39
C LYS A 966 -47.01 -8.52 -34.48
N ASP A 967 -47.25 -9.60 -35.21
CA ASP A 967 -48.29 -9.68 -36.24
C ASP A 967 -49.69 -9.45 -35.64
N LYS A 968 -49.96 -10.03 -34.46
CA LYS A 968 -51.21 -9.81 -33.73
C LYS A 968 -51.34 -8.37 -33.20
N ILE A 969 -50.25 -7.75 -32.77
CA ILE A 969 -50.23 -6.32 -32.39
C ILE A 969 -50.49 -5.43 -33.61
N GLN A 970 -49.85 -5.70 -34.77
CA GLN A 970 -50.12 -4.97 -36.00
C GLN A 970 -51.58 -5.14 -36.46
N ALA A 971 -52.11 -6.36 -36.44
CA ALA A 971 -53.52 -6.62 -36.77
C ALA A 971 -54.49 -5.89 -35.82
N LEU A 972 -54.17 -5.83 -34.52
CA LEU A 972 -54.94 -5.07 -33.53
C LEU A 972 -54.78 -3.55 -33.71
N GLN A 973 -53.62 -3.05 -34.12
CA GLN A 973 -53.40 -1.64 -34.46
C GLN A 973 -54.19 -1.24 -35.71
N ILE A 974 -54.18 -2.05 -36.77
CA ILE A 974 -54.98 -1.83 -37.98
C ILE A 974 -56.49 -1.88 -37.67
N LEU A 975 -56.92 -2.78 -36.78
CA LEU A 975 -58.30 -2.81 -36.28
C LEU A 975 -58.65 -1.57 -35.42
N LEU A 976 -57.73 -1.11 -34.58
CA LEU A 976 -57.92 0.07 -33.75
C LEU A 976 -58.01 1.33 -34.62
N GLU A 977 -57.05 1.55 -35.52
CA GLU A 977 -57.04 2.66 -36.47
C GLU A 977 -58.30 2.63 -37.36
N GLY A 978 -58.66 1.45 -37.88
CA GLY A 978 -59.90 1.23 -38.63
C GLY A 978 -61.21 1.31 -37.81
N THR A 979 -61.15 1.45 -36.48
CA THR A 979 -62.30 1.80 -35.62
C THR A 979 -62.25 3.26 -35.18
N GLU A 980 -61.07 3.84 -34.97
CA GLU A 980 -60.89 5.28 -34.79
C GLU A 980 -61.34 6.07 -36.02
N ASP A 981 -61.00 5.64 -37.23
CA ASP A 981 -61.49 6.29 -38.46
C ASP A 981 -63.01 6.15 -38.62
N LYS A 982 -63.61 5.04 -38.19
CA LYS A 982 -65.09 4.89 -38.15
C LYS A 982 -65.74 5.75 -37.06
N PHE A 983 -65.00 6.10 -36.02
CA PHE A 983 -65.46 7.00 -34.95
C PHE A 983 -65.30 8.47 -35.34
N ARG A 984 -64.17 8.84 -35.96
CA ARG A 984 -63.86 10.19 -36.48
C ARG A 984 -64.76 10.56 -37.65
N ASN A 985 -65.01 9.62 -38.56
CA ASN A 985 -65.92 9.78 -39.71
C ASN A 985 -67.35 9.30 -39.40
N ARG A 986 -67.74 9.24 -38.11
CA ARG A 986 -69.10 8.85 -37.71
C ARG A 986 -70.10 9.93 -38.09
N GLU A 987 -71.15 9.55 -38.80
CA GLU A 987 -72.29 10.44 -39.08
C GLU A 987 -72.90 10.98 -37.77
N SER A 988 -73.19 12.28 -37.73
CA SER A 988 -73.89 12.92 -36.62
C SER A 988 -75.25 12.26 -36.37
N ARG A 989 -75.69 12.17 -35.12
CA ARG A 989 -76.92 11.43 -34.80
C ARG A 989 -78.12 12.11 -35.46
N PRO A 990 -79.20 11.38 -35.80
CA PRO A 990 -80.44 12.01 -36.25
C PRO A 990 -80.99 13.00 -35.20
N GLU A 991 -80.76 12.73 -33.92
CA GLU A 991 -81.03 13.62 -32.77
C GLU A 991 -80.26 14.96 -32.88
N ASP A 992 -78.94 14.89 -33.15
CA ASP A 992 -78.07 16.06 -33.30
C ASP A 992 -78.45 16.85 -34.58
N LEU A 993 -78.70 16.14 -35.68
CA LEU A 993 -79.08 16.72 -36.97
C LEU A 993 -80.46 17.39 -36.91
N GLN A 994 -81.43 16.79 -36.20
CA GLN A 994 -82.74 17.38 -35.94
C GLN A 994 -82.59 18.59 -35.02
N THR A 995 -81.81 18.52 -33.95
CA THR A 995 -81.53 19.68 -33.07
C THR A 995 -80.85 20.81 -33.85
N ILE A 996 -79.93 20.50 -34.77
CA ILE A 996 -79.29 21.48 -35.66
C ILE A 996 -80.28 22.04 -36.69
N ALA A 997 -81.26 21.25 -37.17
CA ALA A 997 -82.33 21.74 -38.04
C ALA A 997 -83.27 22.68 -37.27
N GLU A 998 -83.79 22.26 -36.12
CA GLU A 998 -84.64 23.07 -35.24
C GLU A 998 -83.94 24.35 -34.78
N LEU A 999 -82.63 24.31 -34.48
CA LEU A 999 -81.84 25.50 -34.18
C LEU A 999 -81.62 26.40 -35.41
N LYS A 1000 -81.43 25.83 -36.61
CA LYS A 1000 -81.35 26.62 -37.86
C LYS A 1000 -82.68 27.26 -38.21
N ASP A 1001 -83.79 26.56 -38.01
CA ASP A 1001 -85.13 27.08 -38.24
C ASP A 1001 -85.46 28.15 -37.20
N MET A 1002 -85.14 27.95 -35.91
CA MET A 1002 -85.22 28.99 -34.88
C MET A 1002 -84.32 30.21 -35.18
N VAL A 1003 -83.14 30.00 -35.76
CA VAL A 1003 -82.26 31.10 -36.20
C VAL A 1003 -82.87 31.81 -37.41
N ALA A 1004 -83.40 31.10 -38.41
CA ALA A 1004 -84.07 31.68 -39.57
C ALA A 1004 -85.38 32.40 -39.19
N GLU A 1005 -86.14 31.88 -38.23
CA GLU A 1005 -87.29 32.57 -37.63
C GLU A 1005 -86.86 33.83 -36.88
N ARG A 1006 -85.76 33.78 -36.11
CA ARG A 1006 -85.23 34.97 -35.43
C ARG A 1006 -84.60 35.97 -36.38
N GLU A 1007 -83.97 35.56 -37.46
CA GLU A 1007 -83.48 36.45 -38.53
C GLU A 1007 -84.66 37.06 -39.30
N SER A 1008 -85.71 36.28 -39.56
CA SER A 1008 -86.98 36.76 -40.15
C SER A 1008 -87.70 37.74 -39.21
N LEU A 1009 -87.72 37.47 -37.90
CA LEU A 1009 -88.29 38.35 -36.88
C LEU A 1009 -87.45 39.61 -36.66
N VAL A 1010 -86.12 39.51 -36.65
CA VAL A 1010 -85.20 40.66 -36.60
C VAL A 1010 -85.33 41.48 -37.88
N LYS A 1011 -85.46 40.83 -39.05
CA LYS A 1011 -85.72 41.53 -40.31
C LYS A 1011 -87.06 42.25 -40.29
N LYS A 1012 -88.13 41.61 -39.83
CA LYS A 1012 -89.43 42.28 -39.58
C LYS A 1012 -89.26 43.43 -38.61
N LEU A 1013 -88.63 43.25 -37.45
CA LEU A 1013 -88.40 44.33 -36.48
C LEU A 1013 -87.50 45.45 -37.01
N VAL A 1014 -86.60 45.17 -37.96
CA VAL A 1014 -85.77 46.17 -38.66
C VAL A 1014 -86.57 46.89 -39.74
N ASP A 1015 -87.40 46.18 -40.52
CA ASP A 1015 -88.27 46.76 -41.53
C ASP A 1015 -89.45 47.52 -40.90
N ASP A 1016 -89.98 47.08 -39.76
CA ASP A 1016 -90.96 47.74 -38.90
C ASP A 1016 -90.32 48.94 -38.20
N LYS A 1017 -89.10 48.81 -37.64
CA LYS A 1017 -88.33 49.97 -37.15
C LYS A 1017 -88.11 50.98 -38.26
N LYS A 1018 -87.79 50.54 -39.48
CA LYS A 1018 -87.57 51.40 -40.64
C LYS A 1018 -88.88 52.01 -41.14
N PHE A 1019 -90.00 51.28 -41.07
CA PHE A 1019 -91.35 51.78 -41.31
C PHE A 1019 -91.72 52.84 -40.28
N TYR A 1020 -91.59 52.57 -38.98
CA TYR A 1020 -91.86 53.53 -37.91
C TYR A 1020 -90.87 54.69 -37.89
N GLN A 1021 -89.61 54.52 -38.33
CA GLN A 1021 -88.68 55.63 -38.54
C GLN A 1021 -89.09 56.47 -39.76
N LEU A 1022 -89.52 55.87 -40.87
CA LEU A 1022 -90.07 56.59 -42.02
C LEU A 1022 -91.43 57.21 -41.70
N GLU A 1023 -92.25 56.63 -40.83
CA GLU A 1023 -93.55 57.16 -40.41
C GLU A 1023 -93.38 58.23 -39.32
N LEU A 1024 -92.37 58.12 -38.44
CA LEU A 1024 -91.92 59.22 -37.58
C LEU A 1024 -91.39 60.36 -38.43
N VAL A 1025 -90.47 60.13 -39.38
CA VAL A 1025 -89.95 61.17 -40.28
C VAL A 1025 -91.05 61.74 -41.19
N ASN A 1026 -92.03 60.95 -41.64
CA ASN A 1026 -93.18 61.46 -42.40
C ASN A 1026 -94.21 62.19 -41.53
N ARG A 1027 -94.39 61.80 -40.25
CA ARG A 1027 -95.18 62.56 -39.28
C ARG A 1027 -94.47 63.85 -38.89
N GLU A 1028 -93.17 63.82 -38.63
CA GLU A 1028 -92.31 64.94 -38.28
C GLU A 1028 -92.16 65.93 -39.45
N THR A 1029 -91.98 65.46 -40.69
CA THR A 1029 -91.96 66.36 -41.85
C THR A 1029 -93.33 66.87 -42.27
N ASN A 1030 -94.44 66.21 -41.93
CA ASN A 1030 -95.78 66.83 -42.02
C ASN A 1030 -96.03 67.80 -40.86
N PHE A 1031 -95.64 67.45 -39.64
CA PHE A 1031 -95.77 68.28 -38.44
C PHE A 1031 -94.97 69.57 -38.62
N ASN A 1032 -93.72 69.51 -39.06
CA ASN A 1032 -92.87 70.66 -39.36
C ASN A 1032 -93.30 71.42 -40.64
N LYS A 1033 -94.19 70.86 -41.48
CA LYS A 1033 -94.84 71.57 -42.60
C LYS A 1033 -96.15 72.27 -42.21
N ILE A 1034 -96.80 71.86 -41.13
CA ILE A 1034 -98.09 72.39 -40.66
C ILE A 1034 -97.90 73.31 -39.43
N PHE A 1035 -96.96 72.98 -38.56
CA PHE A 1035 -96.60 73.68 -37.33
C PHE A 1035 -95.14 74.12 -37.36
N ASN A 1036 -94.92 75.38 -37.69
CA ASN A 1036 -93.61 75.99 -37.79
C ASN A 1036 -93.04 76.38 -36.41
N THR A 1037 -92.50 75.41 -35.66
CA THR A 1037 -91.84 75.62 -34.36
C THR A 1037 -90.81 74.53 -34.06
N ASN A 1038 -89.58 74.91 -33.71
CA ASN A 1038 -88.57 74.00 -33.13
C ASN A 1038 -88.91 73.68 -31.66
N PRO A 1039 -88.84 72.42 -31.23
CA PRO A 1039 -88.64 72.05 -29.83
C PRO A 1039 -87.35 71.20 -29.66
N ASN A 1040 -86.35 71.77 -29.01
CA ASN A 1040 -85.12 71.05 -28.65
C ASN A 1040 -85.36 70.07 -27.49
N VAL A 1041 -85.32 68.76 -27.74
CA VAL A 1041 -85.52 67.74 -26.68
C VAL A 1041 -84.51 66.59 -26.73
N GLY A 1042 -83.54 66.65 -25.81
CA GLY A 1042 -83.17 65.52 -24.96
C GLY A 1042 -82.58 64.26 -25.59
N VAL A 1043 -81.26 64.24 -25.80
CA VAL A 1043 -80.50 62.98 -25.94
C VAL A 1043 -80.56 62.19 -24.63
N ILE A 1044 -81.08 60.95 -24.68
CA ILE A 1044 -80.95 59.97 -23.59
C ILE A 1044 -80.04 58.84 -24.07
N ASN A 1045 -78.94 58.62 -23.36
CA ASN A 1045 -77.94 57.59 -23.63
C ASN A 1045 -77.86 56.60 -22.45
N PRO A 1046 -78.46 55.41 -22.54
CA PRO A 1046 -78.36 54.38 -21.51
C PRO A 1046 -77.25 53.35 -21.80
N LEU A 1047 -76.72 52.75 -20.72
CA LEU A 1047 -75.75 51.63 -20.67
C LEU A 1047 -74.25 51.95 -20.66
N VAL A 1048 -73.80 52.57 -19.56
CA VAL A 1048 -72.51 52.23 -18.90
C VAL A 1048 -72.77 52.13 -17.39
N LYS A 1049 -71.99 51.29 -16.68
CA LYS A 1049 -71.87 51.10 -15.21
C LYS A 1049 -72.74 50.00 -14.56
N PRO A 1050 -72.34 49.44 -13.40
CA PRO A 1050 -70.96 49.02 -13.09
C PRO A 1050 -70.83 47.73 -12.24
N SER A 1051 -69.78 46.94 -12.47
CA SER A 1051 -68.95 46.25 -11.45
C SER A 1051 -67.76 45.58 -12.15
#